data_AF-A0AAT9LJR5-F1
#
_entry.id   AF-A0AAT9LJR5-F1
#
_cell.length_a   1.000
_cell.length_b   1.000
_cell.length_c   1.000
_cell.angle_alpha   90.00
_cell.angle_beta   90.00
_cell.angle_gamma   90.00
#
_symmetry.space_group_name_H-M   'P 1'
#
loop_
_entity.id
_entity.type
_entity.pdbx_description
1 polymer ?
#
loop_
_entity_poly.entity_id
_entity_poly.type
_entity_poly.pdbx_seq_one_letter_code
_entity_poly.pdbx_strand_id
1 'polypeptide(L)'
;MPQRHRCWKKTCSVLLGVTLAAGTVLAGNAAADESTTDRHGGGSWLPATPSAWNLVVDQNTTPATTITRGVTERSDTLDTVGGRQHTQVMDVDLGDPNVRLGVVEAGDTLTYPADETIGSMAARTHAVAGVNGDYFEINASGRPLGGVISDGQVLKSPRPNYNAQLGVRADGSMVIGPQTYTGTIADGTATSPLASVNVVNDEAAGLITRITPALGATTLSAPATLVTGHRDGANLVVEAVSTGVTSLPAGIEGLAGGGAGGTWLATTAHVGDSLAITERISPDNGLKQLLSGATQLVKDGAVYTDPTGTPPSGVNPETAIGLSKDGRHAFLVTLDGRAGETTAVGVTPAQAAGYLVQLGAYSALLLDGGGSTEMIGRKPGDTKPSVLNTPSDGKERPVANGLFVYSTNPTPGPATTVVINGGKPVTTVPGGNIDVPVYATDQRANPAAGSTDVRVLPPGLADWSAGKLTVHRPGLGVIVARNGRVVSTQPLRVVSRLGSLAVTPDQVDLTNGATRQFTLSGTTSTGEAGSVLGADHKPSQVDIPASAAHWTVNPATLGTVNADGLFTAAADGVGLGTVTATVGGATATASVAVGSRSKVVADLSDVANWSLRNTTGMPATMSLGTGPLPPGITAPGSLQLAYTVPAGPGVKQLVFWDNNDITVGADGGADPTGIGLWVNGDRNGLILHEQYVQINGQATALAETNVTWQGWRFYTAQVPPGTQFPLSLDYLDFLAVNPSTTVSGTLQVSGLTALYSPRPVATPPYTAIPNNPSWLQYNEDPARFSRSGSTLLAGDDAHLLANDPGSASRNVIRAIGDRLPTLPTQARPTAAQFLGDMSDDGQPADLAYAKDTMASLGLPYRDAVGNHEISQGALPENGNFTAAFGDTHYAYRFGAAQVIVTDSAHGGLLSSDKYSVPAEAQYPWLVAQLSAATSRAVAVVTHMPAYDPHPVANSQFSDRWEARMYVRLIQRYQQTHPDRHVIMVYGHSRGFADQTLDPTGQPTDTAHGGIPQLTIADLGMPPYAPPDQGGFYNFALLHVTGDGSFQFSVEPVLASIGVSAPKPTLAVGDTEQLAASGTAVGGDNQPPLVLPIADPASHVWSSSDSRVASVDARTGKLTAHHSGTAVVSVTSGGITGSVTVTVS
;
A
#
# COMPACT_ATOMS: atom_id res chain seq x y z
N MET A 1 49.54 -27.30 26.94
CA MET A 1 50.08 -28.68 26.98
C MET A 1 49.41 -29.42 28.12
N PRO A 2 49.19 -30.74 28.00
CA PRO A 2 49.64 -31.52 29.15
C PRO A 2 50.38 -32.80 28.76
N GLN A 3 51.60 -32.93 29.28
CA GLN A 3 51.91 -34.04 30.17
C GLN A 3 51.97 -33.49 31.60
N ARG A 4 51.16 -34.02 32.50
CA ARG A 4 51.58 -34.79 33.69
C ARG A 4 50.38 -35.19 34.55
N HIS A 5 50.32 -36.51 34.82
CA HIS A 5 49.85 -37.20 36.05
C HIS A 5 48.38 -37.04 36.47
N ARG A 6 47.67 -37.98 37.11
CA ARG A 6 47.72 -39.44 37.40
C ARG A 6 46.45 -39.66 38.27
N CYS A 7 45.78 -40.82 38.15
CA CYS A 7 44.85 -41.42 39.15
C CYS A 7 43.55 -40.65 39.46
N TRP A 8 42.42 -41.21 39.88
CA TRP A 8 41.89 -42.57 40.11
C TRP A 8 40.38 -42.37 40.42
N LYS A 9 39.49 -43.29 39.97
CA LYS A 9 38.25 -43.75 40.66
C LYS A 9 37.15 -42.68 40.99
N LYS A 10 35.85 -42.92 41.08
CA LYS A 10 34.96 -44.09 41.06
C LYS A 10 33.50 -43.57 41.11
N THR A 11 32.59 -44.25 40.41
CA THR A 11 31.21 -44.66 40.78
C THR A 11 30.24 -43.74 41.56
N CYS A 12 29.04 -43.57 40.98
CA CYS A 12 27.68 -43.98 41.47
C CYS A 12 26.64 -42.92 41.04
N SER A 13 25.64 -43.20 40.21
CA SER A 13 24.50 -44.13 40.36
C SER A 13 23.38 -43.61 41.30
N VAL A 14 22.30 -43.17 40.64
CA VAL A 14 20.85 -43.39 40.90
C VAL A 14 20.14 -42.62 42.04
N LEU A 15 18.92 -42.16 41.67
CA LEU A 15 17.62 -42.16 42.38
C LEU A 15 16.96 -40.80 42.69
N LEU A 16 15.82 -40.61 41.99
CA LEU A 16 14.49 -40.13 42.41
C LEU A 16 14.29 -38.76 43.07
N GLY A 17 13.23 -38.08 42.61
CA GLY A 17 12.51 -37.00 43.31
C GLY A 17 12.09 -35.87 42.36
N VAL A 18 10.93 -35.94 41.69
CA VAL A 18 9.63 -35.40 42.15
C VAL A 18 9.57 -33.86 42.12
N THR A 19 8.91 -33.36 41.06
CA THR A 19 8.02 -32.18 40.89
C THR A 19 8.31 -30.79 41.48
N LEU A 20 8.09 -29.80 40.59
CA LEU A 20 7.48 -28.46 40.77
C LEU A 20 8.25 -27.38 41.56
N ALA A 21 8.75 -26.36 40.85
CA ALA A 21 8.22 -24.99 40.85
C ALA A 21 9.26 -23.93 40.40
N ALA A 22 8.75 -22.96 39.64
CA ALA A 22 9.21 -21.62 39.29
C ALA A 22 10.51 -21.04 39.90
N GLY A 23 11.29 -20.36 39.06
CA GLY A 23 12.36 -19.46 39.48
C GLY A 23 13.18 -18.88 38.32
N THR A 24 12.80 -17.67 37.88
CA THR A 24 13.64 -16.57 37.38
C THR A 24 15.11 -16.86 37.04
N VAL A 25 15.54 -16.52 35.81
CA VAL A 25 16.95 -16.32 35.48
C VAL A 25 17.19 -14.88 35.04
N LEU A 26 18.07 -14.24 35.80
CA LEU A 26 18.63 -12.91 35.62
C LEU A 26 19.45 -12.79 34.34
N ALA A 27 19.34 -11.61 33.74
CA ALA A 27 20.15 -11.10 32.65
C ALA A 27 21.65 -11.07 32.99
N GLY A 28 22.46 -11.45 32.01
CA GLY A 28 23.89 -11.18 31.97
C GLY A 28 24.22 -10.36 30.71
N ASN A 29 24.51 -9.09 30.90
CA ASN A 29 25.04 -8.18 29.88
C ASN A 29 26.39 -8.67 29.34
N ALA A 30 26.60 -8.55 28.02
CA ALA A 30 27.92 -8.41 27.43
C ALA A 30 27.88 -7.30 26.38
N ALA A 31 28.83 -6.38 26.51
CA ALA A 31 28.95 -5.13 25.78
C ALA A 31 29.15 -5.33 24.27
N ALA A 32 28.52 -4.47 23.48
CA ALA A 32 28.75 -4.33 22.05
C ALA A 32 30.04 -3.53 21.81
N ASP A 33 30.91 -4.05 20.95
CA ASP A 33 32.07 -3.37 20.41
C ASP A 33 31.82 -3.14 18.92
N GLU A 34 31.98 -1.89 18.49
CA GLU A 34 31.81 -1.46 17.10
C GLU A 34 32.94 -2.01 16.23
N SER A 35 32.62 -2.71 15.15
CA SER A 35 33.40 -2.59 13.91
C SER A 35 32.62 -3.07 12.69
N THR A 36 32.68 -2.25 11.67
CA THR A 36 32.23 -2.46 10.31
C THR A 36 32.96 -3.65 9.67
N THR A 37 32.22 -4.71 9.34
CA THR A 37 32.62 -5.61 8.25
C THR A 37 31.39 -6.04 7.47
N ASP A 38 31.28 -5.53 6.24
CA ASP A 38 30.68 -6.23 5.12
C ASP A 38 31.25 -7.66 5.12
N ARG A 39 30.41 -8.62 5.47
CA ARG A 39 30.66 -10.04 5.32
C ARG A 39 29.41 -10.59 4.66
N HIS A 40 29.57 -11.26 3.52
CA HIS A 40 28.58 -12.10 2.85
C HIS A 40 27.60 -12.72 3.87
N GLY A 41 26.44 -12.09 4.05
CA GLY A 41 25.61 -12.27 5.24
C GLY A 41 24.32 -12.99 4.89
N GLY A 42 24.05 -14.11 5.56
CA GLY A 42 22.73 -14.75 5.57
C GLY A 42 21.70 -13.84 6.23
N GLY A 43 21.24 -12.82 5.49
CA GLY A 43 20.08 -12.02 5.83
C GLY A 43 18.78 -12.76 5.50
N SER A 44 17.69 -12.38 6.16
CA SER A 44 16.34 -12.77 5.76
C SER A 44 16.11 -12.48 4.28
N TRP A 45 15.41 -13.36 3.55
CA TRP A 45 15.06 -13.14 2.14
C TRP A 45 13.99 -12.05 1.95
N LEU A 46 13.37 -11.62 3.06
CA LEU A 46 12.45 -10.48 3.16
C LEU A 46 13.04 -9.33 3.99
N PRO A 47 12.58 -8.09 3.75
CA PRO A 47 12.80 -6.98 4.68
C PRO A 47 12.24 -7.30 6.08
N ALA A 48 12.73 -6.58 7.09
CA ALA A 48 12.19 -6.71 8.45
C ALA A 48 10.80 -6.05 8.53
N THR A 49 9.84 -6.78 9.08
CA THR A 49 8.49 -6.25 9.36
C THR A 49 8.47 -5.63 10.76
N PRO A 50 8.13 -4.33 10.90
CA PRO A 50 8.00 -3.73 12.21
C PRO A 50 6.86 -4.35 13.02
N SER A 51 6.95 -4.31 14.35
CA SER A 51 5.88 -4.83 15.22
C SER A 51 4.53 -4.16 14.92
N ALA A 52 3.44 -4.93 14.95
CA ALA A 52 2.07 -4.50 14.63
C ALA A 52 1.84 -4.07 13.16
N TRP A 53 2.82 -4.22 12.27
CA TRP A 53 2.62 -4.00 10.84
C TRP A 53 2.14 -5.29 10.16
N ASN A 54 1.41 -5.10 9.05
CA ASN A 54 1.25 -6.13 8.05
C ASN A 54 2.62 -6.50 7.47
N LEU A 55 2.76 -7.75 6.99
CA LEU A 55 4.01 -8.27 6.45
C LEU A 55 4.60 -7.32 5.39
N VAL A 56 5.86 -6.90 5.56
CA VAL A 56 6.60 -6.11 4.57
C VAL A 56 7.18 -7.07 3.51
N VAL A 57 6.77 -6.89 2.26
CA VAL A 57 7.20 -7.72 1.13
C VAL A 57 8.39 -7.09 0.41
N ASP A 58 8.33 -5.76 0.19
CA ASP A 58 9.43 -4.98 -0.39
C ASP A 58 9.74 -3.75 0.45
N GLN A 59 11.01 -3.34 0.38
CA GLN A 59 11.49 -2.10 0.98
C GLN A 59 12.47 -1.42 0.01
N ASN A 60 12.31 -0.12 -0.17
CA ASN A 60 13.27 0.72 -0.84
C ASN A 60 13.67 1.88 0.08
N THR A 61 14.97 2.01 0.36
CA THR A 61 15.52 3.04 1.23
C THR A 61 16.40 3.97 0.41
N THR A 62 16.18 5.27 0.50
CA THR A 62 17.07 6.24 -0.13
C THR A 62 18.42 6.31 0.62
N PRO A 63 19.53 6.60 -0.07
CA PRO A 63 20.80 6.84 0.61
C PRO A 63 20.69 8.01 1.59
N ALA A 64 21.26 7.85 2.78
CA ALA A 64 21.26 8.92 3.79
C ALA A 64 21.98 10.16 3.27
N THR A 65 21.35 11.31 3.47
CA THR A 65 21.82 12.62 3.02
C THR A 65 22.11 13.51 4.22
N THR A 66 23.28 14.15 4.26
CA THR A 66 23.67 15.03 5.37
C THR A 66 23.05 16.43 5.22
N ILE A 67 22.23 16.85 6.19
CA ILE A 67 21.66 18.21 6.27
C ILE A 67 22.70 19.20 6.84
N THR A 68 23.40 18.76 7.88
CA THR A 68 24.55 19.41 8.51
C THR A 68 25.28 18.35 9.34
N ARG A 69 26.50 18.61 9.80
CA ARG A 69 27.23 17.66 10.65
C ARG A 69 26.42 17.35 11.92
N GLY A 70 26.21 16.07 12.19
CA GLY A 70 25.34 15.57 13.26
C GLY A 70 23.88 15.38 12.86
N VAL A 71 23.49 15.67 11.61
CA VAL A 71 22.10 15.51 11.14
C VAL A 71 22.07 14.89 9.74
N THR A 72 21.40 13.75 9.61
CA THR A 72 21.15 13.11 8.31
C THR A 72 19.67 12.82 8.12
N GLU A 73 19.24 12.71 6.87
CA GLU A 73 17.89 12.30 6.50
C GLU A 73 17.91 11.17 5.48
N ARG A 74 16.88 10.34 5.52
CA ARG A 74 16.58 9.32 4.51
C ARG A 74 15.08 9.08 4.47
N SER A 75 14.61 8.48 3.39
CA SER A 75 13.25 7.98 3.26
C SER A 75 13.21 6.47 3.06
N ASP A 76 12.13 5.85 3.55
CA ASP A 76 11.81 4.46 3.33
C ASP A 76 10.44 4.34 2.65
N THR A 77 10.37 3.52 1.62
CA THR A 77 9.11 3.02 1.05
C THR A 77 8.99 1.54 1.41
N LEU A 78 7.96 1.18 2.16
CA LEU A 78 7.69 -0.19 2.61
C LEU A 78 6.38 -0.66 1.98
N ASP A 79 6.44 -1.69 1.14
CA ASP A 79 5.27 -2.32 0.55
C ASP A 79 4.83 -3.47 1.47
N THR A 80 3.74 -3.25 2.22
CA THR A 80 3.14 -4.27 3.07
C THR A 80 2.00 -4.97 2.35
N VAL A 81 1.59 -6.15 2.80
CA VAL A 81 0.41 -6.83 2.24
C VAL A 81 -0.90 -6.05 2.39
N GLY A 82 -0.99 -5.06 3.30
CA GLY A 82 -2.18 -4.22 3.49
C GLY A 82 -2.00 -2.75 3.10
N GLY A 83 -1.01 -2.45 2.26
CA GLY A 83 -0.78 -1.11 1.71
C GLY A 83 0.69 -0.67 1.76
N ARG A 84 1.06 0.25 0.89
CA ARG A 84 2.35 0.95 0.92
C ARG A 84 2.39 1.96 2.05
N GLN A 85 3.56 2.05 2.69
CA GLN A 85 3.90 3.13 3.61
C GLN A 85 5.13 3.89 3.10
N HIS A 86 5.07 5.23 3.14
CA HIS A 86 6.22 6.10 2.94
C HIS A 86 6.60 6.75 4.27
N THR A 87 7.88 6.70 4.62
CA THR A 87 8.39 7.32 5.84
C THR A 87 9.60 8.20 5.52
N GLN A 88 9.72 9.31 6.24
CA GLN A 88 10.90 10.14 6.25
C GLN A 88 11.51 10.07 7.66
N VAL A 89 12.81 9.78 7.73
CA VAL A 89 13.55 9.61 8.97
C VAL A 89 14.70 10.60 8.98
N MET A 90 14.75 11.43 10.02
CA MET A 90 15.86 12.32 10.32
C MET A 90 16.57 11.84 11.58
N ASP A 91 17.86 11.55 11.41
CA ASP A 91 18.76 11.05 12.43
C ASP A 91 19.60 12.22 12.96
N VAL A 92 19.53 12.46 14.27
CA VAL A 92 20.10 13.64 14.94
C VAL A 92 21.02 13.21 16.08
N ASP A 93 22.33 13.43 15.91
CA ASP A 93 23.34 13.30 16.96
C ASP A 93 23.34 14.55 17.84
N LEU A 94 22.74 14.42 19.03
CA LEU A 94 22.65 15.48 20.02
C LEU A 94 23.96 15.65 20.80
N GLY A 95 24.92 14.73 20.64
CA GLY A 95 26.27 14.84 21.16
C GLY A 95 27.17 15.75 20.31
N ASP A 96 26.80 16.02 19.05
CA ASP A 96 27.59 16.91 18.19
C ASP A 96 27.37 18.38 18.59
N PRO A 97 28.43 19.14 18.95
CA PRO A 97 28.31 20.56 19.32
C PRO A 97 27.88 21.47 18.16
N ASN A 98 27.74 20.94 16.95
CA ASN A 98 27.14 21.63 15.82
C ASN A 98 25.60 21.67 15.89
N VAL A 99 24.97 20.80 16.67
CA VAL A 99 23.52 20.63 16.73
C VAL A 99 22.95 21.37 17.94
N ARG A 100 21.89 22.15 17.70
CA ARG A 100 21.07 22.76 18.77
C ARG A 100 19.59 22.57 18.41
N LEU A 101 18.78 22.24 19.41
CA LEU A 101 17.33 22.16 19.26
C LEU A 101 16.64 23.42 19.78
N GLY A 102 15.51 23.77 19.17
CA GLY A 102 14.64 24.87 19.62
C GLY A 102 13.18 24.60 19.35
N VAL A 103 12.32 24.91 20.33
CA VAL A 103 10.87 24.96 20.15
C VAL A 103 10.49 26.35 19.64
N VAL A 104 9.71 26.40 18.57
CA VAL A 104 9.24 27.63 17.95
C VAL A 104 7.72 27.63 17.93
N GLU A 105 7.13 28.69 18.49
CA GLU A 105 5.70 28.94 18.48
C GLU A 105 5.28 29.76 17.24
N ALA A 106 4.07 29.52 16.77
CA ALA A 106 3.45 30.30 15.71
C ALA A 106 3.37 31.78 16.12
N GLY A 107 3.90 32.66 15.28
CA GLY A 107 3.91 34.10 15.55
C GLY A 107 4.63 34.52 16.84
N ASP A 108 5.49 33.66 17.41
CA ASP A 108 6.21 33.87 18.67
C ASP A 108 5.30 34.13 19.89
N THR A 109 4.09 33.57 19.89
CA THR A 109 3.10 33.71 20.97
C THR A 109 2.28 32.43 21.11
N LEU A 110 1.79 32.12 22.31
CA LEU A 110 0.95 30.93 22.52
C LEU A 110 -0.41 31.09 21.83
N THR A 111 -1.02 32.27 21.88
CA THR A 111 -2.32 32.53 21.24
C THR A 111 -2.12 33.21 19.90
N TYR A 112 -2.16 32.42 18.81
CA TYR A 112 -2.06 32.90 17.44
C TYR A 112 -3.10 32.22 16.53
N PRO A 113 -4.35 32.71 16.47
CA PRO A 113 -5.46 32.07 15.74
C PRO A 113 -5.25 31.82 14.24
N ALA A 114 -4.26 32.48 13.63
CA ALA A 114 -3.91 32.27 12.23
C ALA A 114 -2.99 31.07 12.01
N ASP A 115 -2.37 30.55 13.08
CA ASP A 115 -1.33 29.52 13.07
C ASP A 115 -0.15 29.88 12.12
N GLU A 116 0.87 29.02 11.99
CA GLU A 116 2.00 29.27 11.09
C GLU A 116 2.50 27.94 10.49
N THR A 117 2.94 27.92 9.23
CA THR A 117 3.50 26.68 8.64
C THR A 117 4.89 26.39 9.19
N ILE A 118 5.29 25.12 9.24
CA ILE A 118 6.63 24.71 9.69
C ILE A 118 7.71 25.31 8.79
N GLY A 119 7.48 25.36 7.47
CA GLY A 119 8.35 26.09 6.53
C GLY A 119 8.53 27.58 6.87
N SER A 120 7.46 28.28 7.26
CA SER A 120 7.52 29.69 7.67
C SER A 120 8.31 29.87 8.98
N MET A 121 8.03 29.06 10.01
CA MET A 121 8.76 29.09 11.28
C MET A 121 10.26 28.81 11.09
N ALA A 122 10.60 27.85 10.24
CA ALA A 122 11.99 27.53 9.91
C ALA A 122 12.70 28.70 9.23
N ALA A 123 12.02 29.35 8.27
CA ALA A 123 12.57 30.51 7.56
C ALA A 123 12.78 31.71 8.49
N ARG A 124 11.82 31.97 9.39
CA ARG A 124 11.86 33.06 10.38
C ARG A 124 12.98 32.88 11.40
N THR A 125 13.27 31.65 11.80
CA THR A 125 14.27 31.33 12.83
C THR A 125 15.61 30.85 12.29
N HIS A 126 15.74 30.68 10.96
CA HIS A 126 16.91 30.12 10.29
C HIS A 126 17.24 28.68 10.72
N ALA A 127 16.21 27.87 10.98
CA ALA A 127 16.37 26.45 11.22
C ALA A 127 16.87 25.73 9.96
N VAL A 128 17.64 24.66 10.16
CA VAL A 128 18.18 23.85 9.05
C VAL A 128 17.30 22.63 8.77
N ALA A 129 16.48 22.26 9.75
CA ALA A 129 15.57 21.12 9.74
C ALA A 129 14.53 21.27 10.85
N GLY A 130 13.43 20.51 10.79
CA GLY A 130 12.45 20.46 11.87
C GLY A 130 11.22 19.62 11.53
N VAL A 131 10.37 19.43 12.53
CA VAL A 131 9.05 18.78 12.42
C VAL A 131 7.99 19.57 13.17
N ASN A 132 6.72 19.31 12.87
CA ASN A 132 5.60 19.86 13.64
C ASN A 132 5.58 19.35 15.10
N GLY A 133 4.85 20.06 15.98
CA GLY A 133 4.84 19.84 17.43
C GLY A 133 3.51 19.35 18.00
N ASP A 134 3.02 20.05 19.03
CA ASP A 134 1.90 19.68 19.89
C ASP A 134 0.54 19.59 19.16
N TYR A 135 -0.39 18.82 19.74
CA TYR A 135 -1.82 19.08 19.53
C TYR A 135 -2.17 20.51 19.93
N PHE A 136 -3.15 21.11 19.26
CA PHE A 136 -3.49 22.51 19.50
C PHE A 136 -4.98 22.81 19.29
N GLU A 137 -5.42 23.98 19.76
CA GLU A 137 -6.77 24.52 19.58
C GLU A 137 -6.95 25.06 18.14
N ILE A 138 -6.92 24.15 17.16
CA ILE A 138 -7.05 24.44 15.72
C ILE A 138 -8.36 25.16 15.40
N ASN A 139 -8.32 26.13 14.48
CA ASN A 139 -9.45 26.98 14.10
C ASN A 139 -10.07 27.80 15.26
N ALA A 140 -9.33 27.95 16.36
CA ALA A 140 -9.77 28.70 17.53
C ALA A 140 -8.66 29.66 18.00
N SER A 141 -7.92 29.31 19.05
CA SER A 141 -6.90 30.19 19.62
C SER A 141 -5.51 29.97 19.03
N GLY A 142 -5.28 28.82 18.37
CA GLY A 142 -3.96 28.38 17.93
C GLY A 142 -3.05 27.90 19.07
N ARG A 143 -3.56 27.81 20.32
CA ARG A 143 -2.73 27.44 21.47
C ARG A 143 -2.33 25.97 21.46
N PRO A 144 -1.05 25.64 21.71
CA PRO A 144 -0.64 24.29 22.05
C PRO A 144 -1.41 23.78 23.26
N LEU A 145 -1.77 22.50 23.23
CA LEU A 145 -2.50 21.82 24.28
C LEU A 145 -1.58 21.42 25.45
N GLY A 146 -0.31 21.11 25.16
CA GLY A 146 0.70 20.71 26.13
C GLY A 146 1.38 21.84 26.87
N GLY A 147 2.47 21.50 27.56
CA GLY A 147 3.41 22.46 28.11
C GLY A 147 4.41 22.92 27.06
N VAL A 148 4.92 24.14 27.22
CA VAL A 148 5.88 24.77 26.31
C VAL A 148 6.97 25.45 27.12
N ILE A 149 8.22 25.04 26.92
CA ILE A 149 9.40 25.76 27.38
C ILE A 149 10.23 26.11 26.15
N SER A 150 10.62 27.38 26.02
CA SER A 150 11.53 27.83 24.96
C SER A 150 12.67 28.64 25.55
N ASP A 151 13.89 28.26 25.20
CA ASP A 151 15.16 28.81 25.70
C ASP A 151 15.23 28.95 27.25
N GLY A 152 14.61 28.00 27.95
CA GLY A 152 14.54 27.94 29.42
C GLY A 152 13.45 28.79 30.07
N GLN A 153 12.63 29.48 29.27
CA GLN A 153 11.46 30.20 29.75
C GLN A 153 10.22 29.30 29.68
N VAL A 154 9.50 29.18 30.79
CA VAL A 154 8.21 28.48 30.81
C VAL A 154 7.17 29.37 30.15
N LEU A 155 6.89 29.12 28.87
CA LEU A 155 5.82 29.80 28.15
C LEU A 155 4.48 29.24 28.61
N LYS A 156 4.35 27.93 28.74
CA LYS A 156 3.17 27.28 29.30
C LYS A 156 3.60 26.10 30.17
N SER A 157 3.07 26.00 31.38
CA SER A 157 3.49 24.93 32.29
C SER A 157 3.09 23.54 31.78
N PRO A 158 3.93 22.51 31.99
CA PRO A 158 3.59 21.10 31.82
C PRO A 158 2.21 20.68 32.32
N ARG A 159 1.60 19.73 31.61
CA ARG A 159 0.39 19.05 32.09
C ARG A 159 0.71 18.17 33.29
N PRO A 160 -0.03 18.27 34.41
CA PRO A 160 0.18 17.42 35.55
C PRO A 160 -0.10 15.96 35.20
N ASN A 161 0.77 15.05 35.66
CA ASN A 161 0.64 13.59 35.46
C ASN A 161 0.57 13.14 33.99
N TYR A 162 1.19 13.87 33.06
CA TYR A 162 1.16 13.54 31.63
C TYR A 162 2.50 12.96 31.16
N ASN A 163 2.48 11.78 30.54
CA ASN A 163 3.71 11.06 30.17
C ASN A 163 4.34 11.58 28.87
N ALA A 164 3.54 12.05 27.91
CA ALA A 164 4.00 12.47 26.59
C ALA A 164 4.59 13.89 26.59
N GLN A 165 5.69 14.09 27.33
CA GLN A 165 6.41 15.37 27.38
C GLN A 165 7.86 15.16 26.97
N LEU A 166 8.31 15.97 26.02
CA LEU A 166 9.65 15.95 25.46
C LEU A 166 10.45 17.14 25.99
N GLY A 167 11.47 16.88 26.79
CA GLY A 167 12.37 17.91 27.30
C GLY A 167 13.74 17.87 26.61
N VAL A 168 14.33 19.05 26.37
CA VAL A 168 15.75 19.19 26.03
C VAL A 168 16.49 19.77 27.22
N ARG A 169 17.49 19.05 27.74
CA ARG A 169 18.32 19.49 28.87
C ARG A 169 19.36 20.52 28.43
N ALA A 170 19.98 21.17 29.42
CA ALA A 170 21.04 22.16 29.17
C ALA A 170 22.29 21.59 28.49
N ASP A 171 22.53 20.27 28.58
CA ASP A 171 23.64 19.60 27.90
C ASP A 171 23.28 19.12 26.48
N GLY A 172 22.07 19.42 25.99
CA GLY A 172 21.56 19.02 24.69
C GLY A 172 20.86 17.66 24.66
N SER A 173 21.01 16.83 25.70
CA SER A 173 20.33 15.53 25.77
C SER A 173 18.81 15.70 25.89
N MET A 174 18.07 14.77 25.30
CA MET A 174 16.61 14.75 25.33
C MET A 174 16.07 13.73 26.33
N VAL A 175 14.83 13.97 26.76
CA VAL A 175 14.11 13.13 27.72
C VAL A 175 12.64 13.06 27.32
N ILE A 176 12.05 11.87 27.44
CA ILE A 176 10.61 11.65 27.30
C ILE A 176 10.06 11.12 28.61
N GLY A 177 9.01 11.77 29.13
CA GLY A 177 8.32 11.34 30.34
C GLY A 177 7.74 12.51 31.12
N PRO A 178 7.06 12.22 32.26
CA PRO A 178 6.40 13.25 33.06
C PRO A 178 7.33 14.37 33.51
N GLN A 179 6.94 15.61 33.19
CA GLN A 179 7.47 16.82 33.80
C GLN A 179 6.35 17.49 34.60
N THR A 180 6.61 17.79 35.86
CA THR A 180 5.62 18.34 36.78
C THR A 180 6.00 19.77 37.16
N TYR A 181 5.06 20.69 36.99
CA TYR A 181 5.17 22.05 37.50
C TYR A 181 4.67 22.14 38.95
N THR A 182 5.44 22.81 39.79
CA THR A 182 5.02 23.19 41.14
C THR A 182 5.34 24.65 41.38
N GLY A 183 4.36 25.43 41.86
CA GLY A 183 4.53 26.84 42.14
C GLY A 183 3.96 27.25 43.50
N THR A 184 4.47 28.34 44.07
CA THR A 184 3.94 28.97 45.29
C THR A 184 4.06 30.48 45.20
N ILE A 185 3.01 31.18 45.63
CA ILE A 185 2.98 32.64 45.81
C ILE A 185 3.01 32.93 47.31
N ALA A 186 3.80 33.92 47.73
CA ALA A 186 3.86 34.38 49.12
C ALA A 186 3.92 35.91 49.20
N ASP A 187 3.17 36.51 50.13
CA ASP A 187 3.26 37.96 50.45
C ASP A 187 4.28 38.27 51.58
N GLY A 188 4.96 37.23 52.07
CA GLY A 188 5.84 37.26 53.25
C GLY A 188 5.22 36.65 54.52
N THR A 189 3.90 36.47 54.58
CA THR A 189 3.16 35.91 55.72
C THR A 189 2.15 34.82 55.32
N ALA A 190 1.40 35.04 54.25
CA ALA A 190 0.43 34.12 53.67
C ALA A 190 1.00 33.49 52.38
N THR A 191 0.68 32.22 52.16
CA THR A 191 1.11 31.46 50.97
C THR A 191 -0.07 30.83 50.28
N SER A 192 -0.05 30.76 48.94
CA SER A 192 -1.02 30.03 48.14
C SER A 192 -0.34 29.21 47.05
N PRO A 193 -0.85 28.02 46.71
CA PRO A 193 -0.37 27.27 45.55
C PRO A 193 -0.53 28.08 44.25
N LEU A 194 0.52 28.11 43.44
CA LEU A 194 0.46 28.54 42.05
C LEU A 194 0.37 27.29 41.19
N ALA A 195 -0.76 27.11 40.53
CA ALA A 195 -1.08 25.85 39.85
C ALA A 195 -0.35 25.70 38.52
N SER A 196 -0.14 26.81 37.80
CA SER A 196 0.33 26.77 36.42
C SER A 196 0.90 28.11 35.95
N VAL A 197 1.43 28.10 34.72
CA VAL A 197 1.80 29.28 33.93
C VAL A 197 1.05 29.22 32.60
N ASN A 198 0.31 30.29 32.27
CA ASN A 198 -0.45 30.47 31.02
C ASN A 198 -1.37 29.30 30.65
N VAL A 199 -1.88 28.56 31.65
CA VAL A 199 -2.96 27.58 31.44
C VAL A 199 -4.29 28.29 31.59
N VAL A 200 -5.07 28.27 30.51
CA VAL A 200 -6.43 28.84 30.48
C VAL A 200 -7.41 27.80 31.03
N ASN A 201 -8.46 28.27 31.72
CA ASN A 201 -9.49 27.50 32.42
C ASN A 201 -9.15 27.06 33.86
N ASP A 202 -7.93 27.34 34.35
CA ASP A 202 -7.61 27.15 35.77
C ASP A 202 -8.48 28.02 36.68
N GLU A 203 -8.96 29.16 36.18
CA GLU A 203 -9.89 30.02 36.90
C GLU A 203 -11.24 29.32 37.17
N ALA A 204 -11.73 28.50 36.23
CA ALA A 204 -12.96 27.75 36.40
C ALA A 204 -12.82 26.64 37.45
N ALA A 205 -11.60 26.11 37.63
CA ALA A 205 -11.26 25.14 38.68
C ALA A 205 -10.98 25.80 40.04
N GLY A 206 -11.04 27.14 40.13
CA GLY A 206 -10.77 27.88 41.37
C GLY A 206 -9.27 28.00 41.72
N LEU A 207 -8.39 27.75 40.75
CA LEU A 207 -6.93 27.77 40.89
C LEU A 207 -6.34 29.14 40.53
N ILE A 208 -5.05 29.33 40.80
CA ILE A 208 -4.28 30.52 40.40
C ILE A 208 -3.27 30.11 39.31
N THR A 209 -3.27 30.83 38.20
CA THR A 209 -2.31 30.70 37.10
C THR A 209 -1.49 31.98 36.98
N ARG A 210 -0.20 31.83 36.65
CA ARG A 210 0.67 32.98 36.33
C ARG A 210 0.48 33.34 34.87
N ILE A 211 0.21 34.62 34.64
CA ILE A 211 0.06 35.18 33.30
C ILE A 211 1.36 35.88 32.92
N THR A 212 1.87 35.60 31.73
CA THR A 212 3.04 36.28 31.15
C THR A 212 2.69 36.83 29.77
N PRO A 213 3.51 37.74 29.20
CA PRO A 213 3.26 38.29 27.86
C PRO A 213 3.08 37.23 26.76
N ALA A 214 3.68 36.04 26.91
CA ALA A 214 3.60 34.95 25.95
C ALA A 214 2.17 34.39 25.74
N LEU A 215 1.24 34.58 26.67
CA LEU A 215 -0.14 34.08 26.51
C LEU A 215 -0.90 34.79 25.39
N GLY A 216 -0.64 36.09 25.16
CA GLY A 216 -1.46 36.92 24.30
C GLY A 216 -2.84 37.24 24.87
N ALA A 217 -3.70 37.91 24.09
CA ALA A 217 -5.05 38.26 24.52
C ALA A 217 -5.94 37.01 24.61
N THR A 218 -6.69 36.86 25.70
CA THR A 218 -7.46 35.64 25.99
C THR A 218 -8.80 35.94 26.62
N THR A 219 -9.86 35.25 26.19
CA THR A 219 -11.15 35.22 26.88
C THR A 219 -11.15 34.12 27.94
N LEU A 220 -11.67 34.42 29.13
CA LEU A 220 -11.76 33.47 30.24
C LEU A 220 -13.12 32.75 30.24
N SER A 221 -13.12 31.50 30.69
CA SER A 221 -14.32 30.67 30.76
C SER A 221 -15.19 30.96 32.00
N ALA A 222 -14.61 31.60 33.02
CA ALA A 222 -15.29 32.08 34.21
C ALA A 222 -14.69 33.43 34.68
N PRO A 223 -15.45 34.25 35.43
CA PRO A 223 -14.92 35.47 36.02
C PRO A 223 -13.75 35.18 36.98
N ALA A 224 -12.69 35.98 36.87
CA ALA A 224 -11.47 35.84 37.67
C ALA A 224 -11.10 37.14 38.40
N THR A 225 -10.24 37.02 39.41
CA THR A 225 -9.42 38.12 39.92
C THR A 225 -8.10 38.13 39.15
N LEU A 226 -7.75 39.30 38.60
CA LEU A 226 -6.50 39.55 37.90
C LEU A 226 -5.65 40.52 38.71
N VAL A 227 -4.43 40.10 39.02
CA VAL A 227 -3.36 40.92 39.60
C VAL A 227 -2.33 41.17 38.49
N THR A 228 -2.13 42.41 38.07
CA THR A 228 -1.09 42.75 37.07
C THR A 228 0.08 43.47 37.74
N GLY A 229 1.27 43.33 37.16
CA GLY A 229 2.46 43.99 37.66
C GLY A 229 3.69 43.75 36.80
N HIS A 230 4.87 43.98 37.37
CA HIS A 230 6.15 43.67 36.74
C HIS A 230 7.01 42.76 37.63
N ARG A 231 7.96 42.06 37.02
CA ARG A 231 8.90 41.19 37.74
C ARG A 231 10.09 41.99 38.29
N ASP A 232 10.39 41.77 39.55
CA ASP A 232 11.67 42.14 40.18
C ASP A 232 12.31 40.87 40.77
N GLY A 233 13.22 40.26 39.99
CA GLY A 233 13.80 38.96 40.31
C GLY A 233 12.74 37.86 40.44
N ALA A 234 12.63 37.28 41.65
CA ALA A 234 11.65 36.24 41.97
C ALA A 234 10.27 36.80 42.34
N ASN A 235 10.13 38.12 42.46
CA ASN A 235 8.92 38.76 42.98
C ASN A 235 8.08 39.39 41.85
N LEU A 236 6.77 39.40 42.03
CA LEU A 236 5.82 40.20 41.26
C LEU A 236 5.49 41.46 42.08
N VAL A 237 5.85 42.64 41.57
CA VAL A 237 5.45 43.93 42.16
C VAL A 237 4.09 44.29 41.61
N VAL A 238 3.09 44.36 42.49
CA VAL A 238 1.69 44.53 42.10
C VAL A 238 1.40 45.98 41.69
N GLU A 239 0.83 46.17 40.51
CA GLU A 239 0.46 47.48 39.97
C GLU A 239 -1.06 47.69 39.95
N ALA A 240 -1.84 46.62 39.72
CA ALA A 240 -3.29 46.67 39.77
C ALA A 240 -3.90 45.33 40.19
N VAL A 241 -5.08 45.41 40.81
CA VAL A 241 -5.91 44.26 41.17
C VAL A 241 -7.34 44.53 40.68
N SER A 242 -7.86 43.65 39.84
CA SER A 242 -9.18 43.76 39.23
C SER A 242 -9.97 42.49 39.48
N THR A 243 -11.21 42.59 39.97
CA THR A 243 -12.07 41.44 40.23
C THR A 243 -13.16 41.32 39.17
N GLY A 244 -13.64 40.09 38.92
CA GLY A 244 -14.72 39.83 37.97
C GLY A 244 -14.32 40.02 36.50
N VAL A 245 -13.03 39.92 36.17
CA VAL A 245 -12.57 40.03 34.77
C VAL A 245 -12.97 38.78 33.99
N THR A 246 -13.38 38.96 32.74
CA THR A 246 -13.76 37.87 31.83
C THR A 246 -12.82 37.76 30.62
N SER A 247 -11.81 38.63 30.54
CA SER A 247 -10.78 38.60 29.52
C SER A 247 -9.45 39.13 30.07
N LEU A 248 -8.36 38.66 29.46
CA LEU A 248 -6.99 39.07 29.72
C LEU A 248 -6.46 39.85 28.50
N PRO A 249 -5.94 41.07 28.68
CA PRO A 249 -5.27 41.80 27.61
C PRO A 249 -3.91 41.16 27.26
N ALA A 250 -3.42 41.39 26.05
CA ALA A 250 -2.09 40.95 25.63
C ALA A 250 -0.97 41.74 26.34
N GLY A 251 0.21 41.13 26.45
CA GLY A 251 1.44 41.80 26.90
C GLY A 251 1.53 42.06 28.40
N ILE A 252 0.66 41.45 29.21
CA ILE A 252 0.67 41.61 30.66
C ILE A 252 1.51 40.56 31.37
N GLU A 253 2.00 40.92 32.55
CA GLU A 253 2.57 40.02 33.54
C GLU A 253 1.70 40.07 34.81
N GLY A 254 1.39 38.92 35.39
CA GLY A 254 0.46 38.88 36.51
C GLY A 254 0.06 37.50 37.02
N LEU A 255 -0.99 37.48 37.84
CA LEU A 255 -1.66 36.29 38.37
C LEU A 255 -3.15 36.41 38.08
N ALA A 256 -3.76 35.34 37.55
CA ALA A 256 -5.21 35.24 37.39
C ALA A 256 -5.72 34.05 38.21
N GLY A 257 -6.84 34.23 38.93
CA GLY A 257 -7.47 33.12 39.64
C GLY A 257 -8.96 33.29 39.81
N GLY A 258 -9.69 32.18 39.77
CA GLY A 258 -11.13 32.14 40.04
C GLY A 258 -11.44 31.48 41.38
N GLY A 259 -12.71 31.46 41.79
CA GLY A 259 -13.16 30.78 43.01
C GLY A 259 -12.32 31.10 44.25
N ALA A 260 -11.76 30.05 44.90
CA ALA A 260 -10.92 30.21 46.08
C ALA A 260 -9.60 30.95 45.78
N GLY A 261 -8.94 30.64 44.67
CA GLY A 261 -7.73 31.34 44.22
C GLY A 261 -7.96 32.82 43.96
N GLY A 262 -9.06 33.16 43.28
CA GLY A 262 -9.46 34.54 43.03
C GLY A 262 -9.82 35.31 44.30
N THR A 263 -10.47 34.65 45.26
CA THR A 263 -10.76 35.22 46.59
C THR A 263 -9.48 35.50 47.36
N TRP A 264 -8.53 34.57 47.32
CA TRP A 264 -7.22 34.74 47.96
C TRP A 264 -6.46 35.92 47.35
N LEU A 265 -6.39 36.03 46.02
CA LEU A 265 -5.74 37.15 45.33
C LEU A 265 -6.39 38.49 45.70
N ALA A 266 -7.72 38.57 45.70
CA ALA A 266 -8.45 39.79 46.03
C ALA A 266 -8.28 40.24 47.49
N THR A 267 -8.01 39.29 48.40
CA THR A 267 -7.83 39.57 49.83
C THR A 267 -6.38 39.88 50.19
N THR A 268 -5.43 39.29 49.47
CA THR A 268 -4.00 39.27 49.85
C THR A 268 -3.18 40.29 49.06
N ALA A 269 -3.43 40.44 47.76
CA ALA A 269 -2.63 41.31 46.90
C ALA A 269 -3.15 42.75 46.89
N HIS A 270 -2.27 43.71 47.15
CA HIS A 270 -2.53 45.15 47.10
C HIS A 270 -1.49 45.84 46.22
N VAL A 271 -1.86 46.99 45.65
CA VAL A 271 -0.95 47.79 44.82
C VAL A 271 0.28 48.19 45.63
N GLY A 272 1.47 47.91 45.09
CA GLY A 272 2.77 48.11 45.75
C GLY A 272 3.33 46.89 46.46
N ASP A 273 2.54 45.81 46.65
CA ASP A 273 3.03 44.58 47.27
C ASP A 273 4.08 43.88 46.40
N SER A 274 5.03 43.21 47.05
CA SER A 274 6.03 42.36 46.41
C SER A 274 5.72 40.90 46.72
N LEU A 275 5.05 40.22 45.80
CA LEU A 275 4.67 38.81 45.96
C LEU A 275 5.80 37.90 45.49
N ALA A 276 6.40 37.14 46.40
CA ALA A 276 7.42 36.16 46.06
C ALA A 276 6.81 34.97 45.32
N ILE A 277 7.33 34.66 44.14
CA ILE A 277 6.91 33.53 43.31
C ILE A 277 8.07 32.53 43.24
N THR A 278 7.81 31.30 43.68
CA THR A 278 8.75 30.18 43.57
C THR A 278 8.16 29.14 42.63
N GLU A 279 8.93 28.74 41.62
CA GLU A 279 8.49 27.80 40.57
C GLU A 279 9.56 26.74 40.35
N ARG A 280 9.14 25.52 40.05
CA ARG A 280 10.04 24.41 39.78
C ARG A 280 9.40 23.43 38.78
N ILE A 281 10.24 22.91 37.88
CA ILE A 281 9.96 21.72 37.09
C ILE A 281 10.72 20.52 37.67
N SER A 282 10.09 19.36 37.67
CA SER A 282 10.65 18.10 38.17
C SER A 282 10.23 16.92 37.28
N PRO A 283 11.09 15.91 37.07
CA PRO A 283 12.42 15.73 37.65
C PRO A 283 13.51 16.60 37.02
N ASP A 284 13.35 17.02 35.77
CA ASP A 284 14.37 17.77 35.05
C ASP A 284 14.20 19.28 35.26
N ASN A 285 14.89 19.81 36.27
CA ASN A 285 14.88 21.26 36.49
C ASN A 285 15.79 21.96 35.47
N GLY A 286 15.36 23.09 34.93
CA GLY A 286 16.16 23.90 34.00
C GLY A 286 16.23 23.35 32.57
N LEU A 287 15.19 22.65 32.12
CA LEU A 287 15.01 22.33 30.69
C LEU A 287 15.14 23.59 29.82
N LYS A 288 15.76 23.45 28.66
CA LYS A 288 15.90 24.52 27.67
C LYS A 288 14.73 24.55 26.71
N GLN A 289 14.26 23.39 26.30
CA GLN A 289 13.09 23.26 25.46
C GLN A 289 12.14 22.25 26.10
N LEU A 290 10.83 22.45 25.92
CA LEU A 290 9.82 21.46 26.23
C LEU A 290 8.65 21.63 25.26
N LEU A 291 8.18 20.52 24.73
CA LEU A 291 6.92 20.40 24.00
C LEU A 291 6.23 19.11 24.45
N SER A 292 4.95 18.93 24.12
CA SER A 292 4.19 17.72 24.45
C SER A 292 3.67 16.99 23.21
N GLY A 293 3.55 15.67 23.31
CA GLY A 293 2.91 14.86 22.29
C GLY A 293 1.44 14.59 22.57
N ALA A 294 0.84 13.74 21.75
CA ALA A 294 -0.46 13.13 21.98
C ALA A 294 -0.39 11.95 22.97
N THR A 295 0.69 11.16 22.90
CA THR A 295 0.90 9.94 23.69
C THR A 295 2.37 9.49 23.71
N GLN A 296 2.80 8.80 24.76
CA GLN A 296 4.08 8.07 24.74
C GLN A 296 3.91 6.72 24.04
N LEU A 297 4.71 6.46 22.99
CA LEU A 297 4.64 5.25 22.16
C LEU A 297 5.57 4.14 22.62
N VAL A 298 6.76 4.51 23.09
CA VAL A 298 7.82 3.57 23.47
C VAL A 298 8.35 3.93 24.84
N LYS A 299 8.53 2.92 25.68
CA LYS A 299 9.13 3.04 27.01
C LYS A 299 10.00 1.82 27.27
N ASP A 300 11.21 2.06 27.76
CA ASP A 300 12.21 1.03 28.04
C ASP A 300 12.53 0.10 26.86
N GLY A 301 12.51 0.64 25.63
CA GLY A 301 12.81 -0.09 24.39
C GLY A 301 11.68 -0.98 23.87
N ALA A 302 10.48 -0.87 24.45
CA ALA A 302 9.30 -1.63 24.04
C ALA A 302 8.10 -0.73 23.77
N VAL A 303 7.18 -1.19 22.92
CA VAL A 303 5.89 -0.55 22.68
C VAL A 303 5.16 -0.38 24.03
N TYR A 304 4.62 0.81 24.25
CA TYR A 304 3.98 1.20 25.51
C TYR A 304 2.60 1.79 25.27
N THR A 305 1.61 1.31 26.03
CA THR A 305 0.28 1.91 26.06
C THR A 305 0.25 2.95 27.17
N ASP A 306 0.31 4.23 26.79
CA ASP A 306 0.26 5.35 27.73
C ASP A 306 -1.16 5.56 28.29
N PRO A 307 -1.38 5.41 29.61
CA PRO A 307 -2.70 5.62 30.21
C PRO A 307 -3.08 7.11 30.34
N THR A 308 -2.16 8.03 30.04
CA THR A 308 -2.35 9.48 30.18
C THR A 308 -2.57 10.18 28.86
N GLY A 309 -2.22 9.53 27.75
CA GLY A 309 -2.32 10.05 26.38
C GLY A 309 -3.67 9.78 25.72
N THR A 310 -3.96 10.54 24.67
CA THR A 310 -5.15 10.34 23.82
C THR A 310 -4.68 10.24 22.37
N PRO A 311 -4.17 9.08 21.94
CA PRO A 311 -3.75 8.89 20.55
C PRO A 311 -4.94 8.95 19.59
N PRO A 312 -4.68 9.24 18.29
CA PRO A 312 -5.71 9.15 17.26
C PRO A 312 -6.15 7.69 17.05
N SER A 313 -7.39 7.51 16.60
CA SER A 313 -7.92 6.20 16.20
C SER A 313 -7.64 5.90 14.73
N GLY A 314 -7.55 4.61 14.40
CA GLY A 314 -7.35 4.16 13.03
C GLY A 314 -5.97 4.49 12.46
N VAL A 315 -5.89 4.48 11.14
CA VAL A 315 -4.67 4.69 10.35
C VAL A 315 -4.59 6.16 9.93
N ASN A 316 -3.49 6.85 10.24
CA ASN A 316 -3.29 8.27 9.93
C ASN A 316 -1.85 8.55 9.48
N PRO A 317 -1.60 9.70 8.81
CA PRO A 317 -0.28 10.30 8.79
C PRO A 317 0.14 10.65 10.21
N GLU A 318 1.39 10.42 10.59
CA GLU A 318 1.87 10.62 11.96
C GLU A 318 3.27 11.23 12.00
N THR A 319 3.51 12.13 12.95
CA THR A 319 4.85 12.60 13.33
C THR A 319 5.24 12.01 14.67
N ALA A 320 6.46 11.47 14.79
CA ALA A 320 6.96 10.91 16.04
C ALA A 320 8.43 11.23 16.28
N ILE A 321 8.82 11.22 17.55
CA ILE A 321 10.22 11.38 17.98
C ILE A 321 10.62 10.19 18.85
N GLY A 322 11.65 9.46 18.43
CA GLY A 322 12.31 8.41 19.18
C GLY A 322 13.65 8.87 19.74
N LEU A 323 14.04 8.39 20.91
CA LEU A 323 15.31 8.67 21.57
C LEU A 323 16.05 7.37 21.87
N SER A 324 17.36 7.40 21.69
CA SER A 324 18.29 6.43 22.29
C SER A 324 18.22 6.43 23.82
N LYS A 325 18.74 5.36 24.44
CA LYS A 325 18.66 5.15 25.90
C LYS A 325 19.32 6.26 26.72
N ASP A 326 20.40 6.84 26.23
CA ASP A 326 21.11 7.93 26.91
C ASP A 326 20.57 9.33 26.56
N GLY A 327 19.58 9.40 25.65
CA GLY A 327 18.99 10.64 25.18
C GLY A 327 19.95 11.51 24.36
N ARG A 328 21.06 10.95 23.84
CA ARG A 328 22.05 11.69 23.03
C ARG A 328 21.88 11.53 21.53
N HIS A 329 20.91 10.74 21.12
CA HIS A 329 20.57 10.49 19.73
C HIS A 329 19.06 10.44 19.56
N ALA A 330 18.54 11.12 18.55
CA ALA A 330 17.11 11.24 18.28
C ALA A 330 16.78 10.88 16.83
N PHE A 331 15.61 10.25 16.66
CA PHE A 331 14.98 9.93 15.39
C PHE A 331 13.71 10.77 15.27
N LEU A 332 13.71 11.77 14.39
CA LEU A 332 12.51 12.50 14.00
C LEU A 332 11.92 11.77 12.80
N VAL A 333 10.65 11.36 12.88
CA VAL A 333 10.02 10.49 11.89
C VAL A 333 8.69 11.08 11.47
N THR A 334 8.44 11.18 10.17
CA THR A 334 7.10 11.37 9.62
C THR A 334 6.70 10.13 8.83
N LEU A 335 5.50 9.65 9.07
CA LEU A 335 4.86 8.56 8.36
C LEU A 335 3.71 9.16 7.56
N ASP A 336 3.83 9.19 6.23
CA ASP A 336 2.80 9.79 5.37
C ASP A 336 1.53 8.93 5.35
N GLY A 337 0.38 9.48 4.96
CA GLY A 337 -0.88 8.72 4.91
C GLY A 337 -1.98 9.42 4.12
N ARG A 338 -3.15 8.79 4.00
CA ARG A 338 -4.32 9.29 3.25
C ARG A 338 -4.07 9.52 1.76
N ALA A 339 -3.10 8.79 1.17
CA ALA A 339 -2.75 8.86 -0.25
C ALA A 339 -3.13 7.58 -1.02
N GLY A 340 -3.91 6.68 -0.40
CA GLY A 340 -4.31 5.39 -0.95
C GLY A 340 -3.23 4.30 -0.81
N GLU A 341 -3.63 3.06 -1.06
CA GLU A 341 -2.82 1.84 -0.88
C GLU A 341 -1.53 1.78 -1.68
N THR A 342 -1.47 2.47 -2.83
CA THR A 342 -0.31 2.44 -3.73
C THR A 342 0.72 3.54 -3.44
N THR A 343 0.42 4.48 -2.53
CA THR A 343 1.27 5.64 -2.22
C THR A 343 1.64 5.68 -0.75
N ALA A 344 0.66 5.83 0.14
CA ALA A 344 0.86 5.85 1.59
C ALA A 344 -0.50 5.72 2.30
N VAL A 345 -0.72 4.60 2.98
CA VAL A 345 -1.97 4.37 3.75
C VAL A 345 -1.98 5.15 5.06
N GLY A 346 -0.83 5.27 5.73
CA GLY A 346 -0.68 5.79 7.08
C GLY A 346 -0.42 4.66 8.08
N VAL A 347 -0.36 5.01 9.36
CA VAL A 347 -0.13 4.03 10.43
C VAL A 347 -1.07 4.25 11.60
N THR A 348 -1.32 3.18 12.36
CA THR A 348 -1.84 3.28 13.73
C THR A 348 -0.74 3.70 14.71
N PRO A 349 -1.07 4.20 15.90
CA PRO A 349 -0.08 4.48 16.94
C PRO A 349 0.80 3.27 17.30
N ALA A 350 0.21 2.06 17.32
CA ALA A 350 0.96 0.83 17.59
C ALA A 350 1.98 0.50 16.49
N GLN A 351 1.60 0.74 15.22
CA GLN A 351 2.50 0.60 14.08
C GLN A 351 3.63 1.63 14.11
N ALA A 352 3.33 2.90 14.43
CA ALA A 352 4.37 3.93 14.62
C ALA A 352 5.35 3.53 15.73
N ALA A 353 4.85 3.01 16.86
CA ALA A 353 5.68 2.53 17.96
C ALA A 353 6.58 1.36 17.54
N GLY A 354 6.03 0.37 16.83
CA GLY A 354 6.79 -0.77 16.32
C GLY A 354 7.91 -0.36 15.36
N TYR A 355 7.67 0.64 14.52
CA TYR A 355 8.68 1.21 13.63
C TYR A 355 9.79 1.94 14.39
N LEU A 356 9.45 2.75 15.39
CA LEU A 356 10.43 3.46 16.23
C LEU A 356 11.31 2.49 17.03
N VAL A 357 10.74 1.38 17.54
CA VAL A 357 11.53 0.32 18.17
C VAL A 357 12.50 -0.31 17.17
N GLN A 358 12.07 -0.57 15.94
CA GLN A 358 12.96 -1.09 14.88
C GLN A 358 14.09 -0.12 14.52
N LEU A 359 13.84 1.19 14.58
CA LEU A 359 14.90 2.21 14.43
C LEU A 359 15.87 2.28 15.62
N GLY A 360 15.55 1.64 16.75
CA GLY A 360 16.39 1.60 17.95
C GLY A 360 15.96 2.58 19.05
N ALA A 361 14.74 3.12 19.00
CA ALA A 361 14.24 4.00 20.06
C ALA A 361 14.05 3.25 21.39
N TYR A 362 14.65 3.78 22.45
CA TYR A 362 14.43 3.34 23.84
C TYR A 362 13.22 4.03 24.49
N SER A 363 12.93 5.26 24.06
CA SER A 363 11.71 5.99 24.42
C SER A 363 11.23 6.77 23.22
N ALA A 364 9.92 6.89 23.03
CA ALA A 364 9.37 7.62 21.90
C ALA A 364 7.99 8.19 22.21
N LEU A 365 7.62 9.27 21.53
CA LEU A 365 6.31 9.89 21.64
C LEU A 365 5.74 10.21 20.26
N LEU A 366 4.42 10.26 20.19
CA LEU A 366 3.65 10.70 19.04
C LEU A 366 3.33 12.19 19.18
N LEU A 367 3.61 12.98 18.15
CA LEU A 367 3.28 14.41 18.05
C LEU A 367 1.91 14.59 17.38
N ASP A 368 1.57 15.82 16.99
CA ASP A 368 0.39 16.04 16.14
C ASP A 368 0.55 15.34 14.79
N GLY A 369 -0.54 14.74 14.32
CA GLY A 369 -0.60 13.90 13.13
C GLY A 369 -1.57 14.45 12.09
N GLY A 370 -2.07 13.58 11.21
CA GLY A 370 -2.96 14.00 10.13
C GLY A 370 -2.29 15.01 9.20
N GLY A 371 -3.05 16.02 8.76
CA GLY A 371 -2.51 17.07 7.87
C GLY A 371 -1.46 17.97 8.50
N SER A 372 -1.22 17.87 9.81
CA SER A 372 -0.12 18.56 10.49
C SER A 372 1.23 17.86 10.30
N THR A 373 1.23 16.59 9.87
CA THR A 373 2.45 15.76 9.72
C THR A 373 3.39 16.37 8.69
N GLU A 374 4.49 16.95 9.17
CA GLU A 374 5.45 17.64 8.31
C GLU A 374 6.88 17.53 8.82
N MET A 375 7.81 17.28 7.90
CA MET A 375 9.25 17.38 8.11
C MET A 375 9.85 18.33 7.07
N ILE A 376 10.66 19.28 7.54
CA ILE A 376 11.46 20.16 6.69
C ILE A 376 12.95 19.92 6.91
N GLY A 377 13.75 20.13 5.88
CA GLY A 377 15.21 20.04 5.95
C GLY A 377 15.89 20.67 4.75
N ARG A 378 17.14 21.11 4.94
CA ARG A 378 17.99 21.58 3.84
C ARG A 378 18.59 20.39 3.11
N LYS A 379 18.44 20.36 1.79
CA LYS A 379 19.25 19.48 0.95
C LYS A 379 20.69 20.00 0.93
N PRO A 380 21.68 19.13 0.68
CA PRO A 380 23.09 19.55 0.65
C PRO A 380 23.33 20.74 -0.28
N GLY A 381 23.88 21.83 0.28
CA GLY A 381 24.16 23.07 -0.45
C GLY A 381 23.03 24.08 -0.50
N ASP A 382 21.80 23.71 -0.14
CA ASP A 382 20.67 24.64 -0.11
C ASP A 382 20.77 25.59 1.09
N THR A 383 20.47 26.86 0.86
CA THR A 383 20.51 27.89 1.92
C THR A 383 19.21 27.98 2.72
N LYS A 384 18.13 27.35 2.25
CA LYS A 384 16.82 27.32 2.88
C LYS A 384 16.30 25.87 2.94
N PRO A 385 15.59 25.48 4.01
CA PRO A 385 14.98 24.16 4.07
C PRO A 385 13.77 24.07 3.13
N SER A 386 13.41 22.84 2.78
CA SER A 386 12.21 22.49 2.05
C SER A 386 11.49 21.33 2.73
N VAL A 387 10.19 21.16 2.46
CA VAL A 387 9.45 19.96 2.88
C VAL A 387 10.11 18.70 2.31
N LEU A 388 10.27 17.68 3.15
CA LEU A 388 10.90 16.39 2.80
C LEU A 388 9.87 15.26 2.66
N ASN A 389 8.76 15.30 3.39
CA ASN A 389 7.67 14.32 3.31
C ASN A 389 6.54 14.78 2.38
N THR A 390 5.43 14.02 2.32
CA THR A 390 4.23 14.40 1.55
C THR A 390 3.08 14.82 2.47
N PRO A 391 2.81 16.13 2.65
CA PRO A 391 1.70 16.60 3.47
C PRO A 391 0.35 16.09 2.95
N SER A 392 -0.48 15.50 3.84
CA SER A 392 -1.73 14.86 3.43
C SER A 392 -2.81 15.84 2.95
N ASP A 393 -2.69 17.13 3.26
CA ASP A 393 -3.59 18.19 2.78
C ASP A 393 -3.20 18.69 1.37
N GLY A 394 -2.16 18.12 0.76
CA GLY A 394 -1.58 18.55 -0.52
C GLY A 394 -0.75 19.83 -0.44
N LYS A 395 -0.63 20.43 0.75
CA LYS A 395 0.17 21.62 1.08
C LYS A 395 0.52 21.62 2.57
N GLU A 396 1.48 22.45 2.96
CA GLU A 396 1.80 22.69 4.37
C GLU A 396 0.55 23.19 5.13
N ARG A 397 0.31 22.63 6.31
CA ARG A 397 -0.76 23.06 7.21
C ARG A 397 -0.19 24.07 8.23
N PRO A 398 -0.86 25.21 8.45
CA PRO A 398 -0.56 26.06 9.60
C PRO A 398 -0.80 25.32 10.92
N VAL A 399 0.20 25.29 11.80
CA VAL A 399 0.15 24.64 13.11
C VAL A 399 0.60 25.60 14.23
N ALA A 400 0.41 25.19 15.48
CA ALA A 400 0.74 26.00 16.65
C ALA A 400 2.24 26.11 16.93
N ASN A 401 3.01 25.02 16.77
CA ASN A 401 4.43 25.01 17.06
C ASN A 401 5.19 23.85 16.38
N GLY A 402 6.51 23.85 16.53
CA GLY A 402 7.37 22.79 16.02
C GLY A 402 8.71 22.67 16.76
N LEU A 403 9.39 21.53 16.56
CA LEU A 403 10.75 21.29 17.03
C LEU A 403 11.74 21.44 15.87
N PHE A 404 12.68 22.36 16.02
CA PHE A 404 13.63 22.72 14.98
C PHE A 404 15.06 22.40 15.36
N VAL A 405 15.83 22.03 14.35
CA VAL A 405 17.27 21.77 14.45
C VAL A 405 18.03 22.95 13.84
N TYR A 406 19.06 23.39 14.54
CA TYR A 406 19.92 24.50 14.16
C TYR A 406 21.38 24.05 14.07
N SER A 407 22.09 24.57 13.08
CA SER A 407 23.56 24.54 13.05
C SER A 407 24.11 25.65 13.94
N THR A 408 25.08 25.35 14.80
CA THR A 408 25.75 26.37 15.63
C THR A 408 26.70 27.27 14.85
N ASN A 409 26.91 27.01 13.56
CA ASN A 409 27.71 27.87 12.70
C ASN A 409 26.90 29.09 12.23
N PRO A 410 27.24 30.33 12.62
CA PRO A 410 26.45 31.51 12.29
C PRO A 410 26.56 31.93 10.83
N THR A 411 27.63 31.53 10.13
CA THR A 411 27.87 31.86 8.72
C THR A 411 28.49 30.68 7.96
N PRO A 412 28.26 30.59 6.63
CA PRO A 412 28.92 29.63 5.75
C PRO A 412 30.46 29.68 5.83
N GLY A 413 31.10 28.52 6.03
CA GLY A 413 32.55 28.37 5.93
C GLY A 413 33.05 28.24 4.49
N PRO A 414 34.37 28.27 4.25
CA PRO A 414 34.93 27.97 2.93
C PRO A 414 34.61 26.54 2.50
N ALA A 415 34.47 26.31 1.19
CA ALA A 415 34.21 24.98 0.65
C ALA A 415 35.33 24.00 1.03
N THR A 416 34.92 22.82 1.51
CA THR A 416 35.78 21.66 1.74
C THR A 416 35.45 20.51 0.80
N THR A 417 34.19 20.45 0.37
CA THR A 417 33.69 19.45 -0.58
C THR A 417 32.93 20.14 -1.69
N VAL A 418 33.11 19.66 -2.93
CA VAL A 418 32.27 20.00 -4.09
C VAL A 418 31.77 18.69 -4.66
N VAL A 419 30.45 18.55 -4.80
CA VAL A 419 29.82 17.34 -5.30
C VAL A 419 29.14 17.65 -6.63
N ILE A 420 29.35 16.79 -7.62
CA ILE A 420 28.68 16.82 -8.92
C ILE A 420 27.84 15.56 -9.00
N ASN A 421 26.53 15.69 -9.18
CA ASN A 421 25.61 14.58 -9.40
C ASN A 421 25.73 13.45 -8.36
N GLY A 422 25.89 13.80 -7.07
CA GLY A 422 26.12 12.81 -6.01
C GLY A 422 27.37 11.94 -6.18
N GLY A 423 28.35 12.37 -6.99
CA GLY A 423 29.55 11.60 -7.32
C GLY A 423 29.37 10.55 -8.43
N LYS A 424 28.20 10.52 -9.09
CA LYS A 424 27.86 9.50 -10.10
C LYS A 424 28.15 9.99 -11.52
N PRO A 425 28.71 9.13 -12.40
CA PRO A 425 28.95 9.48 -13.79
C PRO A 425 27.63 9.80 -14.48
N VAL A 426 27.67 10.71 -15.44
CA VAL A 426 26.51 11.12 -16.21
C VAL A 426 26.58 10.41 -17.56
N THR A 427 25.58 9.57 -17.88
CA THR A 427 25.44 8.96 -19.22
C THR A 427 24.10 9.36 -19.78
N THR A 428 24.07 10.10 -20.90
CA THR A 428 22.86 10.74 -21.43
C THR A 428 22.88 10.85 -22.95
N VAL A 429 21.90 11.53 -23.54
CA VAL A 429 21.71 11.76 -24.99
C VAL A 429 21.77 13.25 -25.34
N PRO A 430 22.07 13.63 -26.59
CA PRO A 430 22.00 15.02 -27.03
C PRO A 430 20.56 15.56 -27.05
N GLY A 431 20.42 16.88 -26.95
CA GLY A 431 19.17 17.60 -27.20
C GLY A 431 18.29 17.84 -25.99
N GLY A 432 18.66 17.32 -24.81
CA GLY A 432 17.87 17.51 -23.58
C GLY A 432 18.62 18.21 -22.46
N ASN A 433 17.85 18.60 -21.45
CA ASN A 433 18.35 19.13 -20.18
C ASN A 433 18.22 18.07 -19.10
N ILE A 434 19.33 17.67 -18.50
CA ILE A 434 19.33 16.76 -17.34
C ILE A 434 19.67 17.52 -16.07
N ASP A 435 19.06 17.12 -14.96
CA ASP A 435 19.42 17.64 -13.65
C ASP A 435 20.76 17.02 -13.23
N VAL A 436 21.77 17.85 -13.08
CA VAL A 436 23.11 17.52 -12.59
C VAL A 436 23.36 18.46 -11.41
N PRO A 437 22.85 18.11 -10.21
CA PRO A 437 23.01 18.97 -9.04
C PRO A 437 24.49 19.12 -8.74
N VAL A 438 24.91 20.38 -8.57
CA VAL A 438 26.26 20.72 -8.12
C VAL A 438 26.14 21.58 -6.89
N TYR A 439 26.76 21.15 -5.81
CA TYR A 439 26.77 21.90 -4.57
C TYR A 439 28.15 21.85 -3.91
N ALA A 440 28.39 22.80 -3.02
CA ALA A 440 29.59 22.87 -2.22
C ALA A 440 29.22 22.97 -0.74
N THR A 441 29.94 22.24 0.10
CA THR A 441 29.73 22.25 1.54
C THR A 441 31.00 22.61 2.30
N ASP A 442 30.82 23.26 3.44
CA ASP A 442 31.88 23.55 4.39
C ASP A 442 32.24 22.31 5.24
N GLN A 443 33.19 22.46 6.16
CA GLN A 443 33.66 21.37 7.01
C GLN A 443 32.56 20.75 7.90
N ARG A 444 31.43 21.44 8.08
CA ARG A 444 30.28 20.97 8.86
C ARG A 444 29.10 20.59 7.98
N ALA A 445 29.33 20.32 6.70
CA ALA A 445 28.30 20.00 5.72
C ALA A 445 27.22 21.08 5.54
N ASN A 446 27.43 22.31 6.03
CA ASN A 446 26.57 23.44 5.68
C ASN A 446 26.89 23.93 4.26
N PRO A 447 26.00 24.68 3.61
CA PRO A 447 26.31 25.36 2.35
C PRO A 447 27.61 26.15 2.48
N ALA A 448 28.53 25.97 1.54
CA ALA A 448 29.80 26.71 1.54
C ALA A 448 29.61 28.17 1.11
N ALA A 449 30.49 29.05 1.60
CA ALA A 449 30.61 30.41 1.12
C ALA A 449 31.12 30.46 -0.34
N GLY A 450 30.82 31.57 -1.02
CA GLY A 450 31.25 31.81 -2.40
C GLY A 450 30.35 31.16 -3.44
N SER A 451 30.82 31.10 -4.68
CA SER A 451 30.11 30.47 -5.80
C SER A 451 30.91 29.30 -6.38
N THR A 452 30.19 28.32 -6.90
CA THR A 452 30.77 27.17 -7.59
C THR A 452 30.80 27.43 -9.09
N ASP A 453 31.99 27.51 -9.69
CA ASP A 453 32.19 27.59 -11.15
C ASP A 453 32.13 26.17 -11.73
N VAL A 454 31.25 25.94 -12.71
CA VAL A 454 31.08 24.63 -13.36
C VAL A 454 31.37 24.75 -14.85
N ARG A 455 32.17 23.84 -15.38
CA ARG A 455 32.55 23.79 -16.79
C ARG A 455 32.50 22.35 -17.30
N VAL A 456 32.17 22.20 -18.58
CA VAL A 456 32.21 20.91 -19.28
C VAL A 456 33.38 20.89 -20.25
N LEU A 457 34.15 19.80 -20.25
CA LEU A 457 35.26 19.59 -21.18
C LEU A 457 35.00 18.33 -22.04
N PRO A 458 35.26 18.37 -23.36
CA PRO A 458 35.66 19.56 -24.12
C PRO A 458 34.50 20.57 -24.24
N PRO A 459 34.79 21.88 -24.38
CA PRO A 459 33.77 22.89 -24.64
C PRO A 459 32.88 22.51 -25.83
N GLY A 460 31.59 22.82 -25.73
CA GLY A 460 30.58 22.50 -26.74
C GLY A 460 30.11 21.04 -26.74
N LEU A 461 30.51 20.20 -25.77
CA LEU A 461 29.85 18.91 -25.53
C LEU A 461 28.50 19.10 -24.84
N ALA A 462 28.49 19.90 -23.78
CA ALA A 462 27.32 20.34 -23.04
C ALA A 462 27.62 21.66 -22.32
N ASP A 463 26.59 22.40 -21.91
CA ASP A 463 26.71 23.54 -21.00
C ASP A 463 26.03 23.20 -19.67
N TRP A 464 26.56 23.73 -18.57
CA TRP A 464 25.93 23.61 -17.26
C TRP A 464 25.48 24.98 -16.76
N SER A 465 24.24 25.08 -16.28
CA SER A 465 23.69 26.29 -15.66
C SER A 465 22.61 25.94 -14.66
N ALA A 466 22.68 26.52 -13.46
CA ALA A 466 21.66 26.40 -12.41
C ALA A 466 21.20 24.96 -12.11
N GLY A 467 22.15 24.03 -12.02
CA GLY A 467 21.86 22.61 -11.73
C GLY A 467 21.45 21.78 -12.94
N LYS A 468 21.34 22.37 -14.13
CA LYS A 468 20.97 21.66 -15.36
C LYS A 468 22.14 21.59 -16.34
N LEU A 469 22.33 20.42 -16.93
CA LEU A 469 23.26 20.18 -18.03
C LEU A 469 22.49 20.12 -19.35
N THR A 470 22.71 21.09 -20.23
CA THR A 470 22.18 21.14 -21.60
C THR A 470 23.16 20.47 -22.55
N VAL A 471 22.76 19.32 -23.11
CA VAL A 471 23.67 18.46 -23.88
C VAL A 471 23.54 18.72 -25.37
N HIS A 472 24.65 18.99 -26.05
CA HIS A 472 24.62 19.47 -27.44
C HIS A 472 24.92 18.40 -28.48
N ARG A 473 25.91 17.53 -28.22
CA ARG A 473 26.38 16.55 -29.19
C ARG A 473 26.87 15.26 -28.53
N PRO A 474 26.86 14.11 -29.23
CA PRO A 474 27.49 12.89 -28.74
C PRO A 474 28.99 13.06 -28.48
N GLY A 475 29.52 12.34 -27.51
CA GLY A 475 30.94 12.36 -27.18
C GLY A 475 31.23 12.01 -25.72
N LEU A 476 32.51 11.96 -25.40
CA LEU A 476 33.02 11.75 -24.06
C LEU A 476 33.58 13.07 -23.52
N GLY A 477 33.36 13.30 -22.24
CA GLY A 477 33.85 14.48 -21.55
C GLY A 477 33.85 14.35 -20.04
N VAL A 478 34.10 15.47 -19.38
CA VAL A 478 34.09 15.60 -17.92
C VAL A 478 33.41 16.89 -17.52
N ILE A 479 32.60 16.83 -16.47
CA ILE A 479 32.04 17.98 -15.77
C ILE A 479 33.02 18.33 -14.66
N VAL A 480 33.48 19.58 -14.60
CA VAL A 480 34.43 20.08 -13.62
C VAL A 480 33.73 21.16 -12.81
N ALA A 481 33.66 21.00 -11.49
CA ALA A 481 33.10 21.98 -10.58
C ALA A 481 34.17 22.46 -9.60
N ARG A 482 34.26 23.77 -9.39
CA ARG A 482 35.26 24.40 -8.54
C ARG A 482 34.64 25.44 -7.62
N ASN A 483 34.89 25.33 -6.33
CA ASN A 483 34.62 26.38 -5.36
C ASN A 483 35.91 26.68 -4.58
N GLY A 484 36.46 27.89 -4.76
CA GLY A 484 37.76 28.28 -4.20
C GLY A 484 38.90 27.37 -4.66
N ARG A 485 39.44 26.56 -3.72
CA ARG A 485 40.54 25.60 -3.97
C ARG A 485 40.06 24.17 -4.20
N VAL A 486 38.80 23.88 -3.88
CA VAL A 486 38.23 22.53 -4.02
C VAL A 486 37.73 22.36 -5.44
N VAL A 487 38.13 21.25 -6.06
CA VAL A 487 37.75 20.87 -7.43
C VAL A 487 37.23 19.45 -7.40
N SER A 488 36.12 19.22 -8.08
CA SER A 488 35.55 17.90 -8.32
C SER A 488 35.36 17.70 -9.82
N THR A 489 35.43 16.44 -10.26
CA THR A 489 35.26 16.07 -11.66
C THR A 489 34.39 14.83 -11.80
N GLN A 490 33.46 14.83 -12.75
CA GLN A 490 32.61 13.69 -13.03
C GLN A 490 32.63 13.32 -14.52
N PRO A 491 32.81 12.04 -14.91
CA PRO A 491 32.69 11.63 -16.30
C PRO A 491 31.31 11.93 -16.88
N LEU A 492 31.31 12.42 -18.12
CA LEU A 492 30.13 12.66 -18.94
C LEU A 492 30.25 11.84 -20.22
N ARG A 493 29.29 10.94 -20.45
CA ARG A 493 29.14 10.19 -21.70
C ARG A 493 27.83 10.60 -22.37
N VAL A 494 27.92 11.10 -23.60
CA VAL A 494 26.75 11.42 -24.43
C VAL A 494 26.68 10.43 -25.57
N VAL A 495 25.67 9.54 -25.54
CA VAL A 495 25.52 8.46 -26.51
C VAL A 495 24.76 8.91 -27.76
N SER A 496 25.11 8.34 -28.90
CA SER A 496 24.49 8.69 -30.18
C SER A 496 23.31 7.77 -30.53
N ARG A 497 23.34 6.52 -30.03
CA ARG A 497 22.32 5.51 -30.25
C ARG A 497 21.97 4.74 -28.98
N LEU A 498 20.68 4.56 -28.74
CA LEU A 498 20.17 3.70 -27.68
C LEU A 498 20.08 2.24 -28.15
N GLY A 499 20.35 1.31 -27.24
CA GLY A 499 20.10 -0.12 -27.40
C GLY A 499 18.64 -0.49 -27.11
N SER A 500 17.99 0.27 -26.22
CA SER A 500 16.56 0.17 -25.93
C SER A 500 16.01 1.52 -25.50
N LEU A 501 14.71 1.72 -25.69
CA LEU A 501 13.94 2.86 -25.17
C LEU A 501 12.60 2.32 -24.65
N ALA A 502 12.19 2.79 -23.48
CA ALA A 502 10.88 2.53 -22.91
C ALA A 502 10.26 3.86 -22.44
N VAL A 503 8.94 3.97 -22.56
CA VAL A 503 8.14 5.06 -21.99
C VAL A 503 7.41 4.49 -20.78
N THR A 504 7.46 5.20 -19.66
CA THR A 504 6.78 4.79 -18.43
C THR A 504 5.90 5.93 -17.90
N PRO A 505 4.63 5.66 -17.54
CA PRO A 505 3.91 4.40 -17.78
C PRO A 505 3.71 4.11 -19.28
N ASP A 506 3.52 2.85 -19.64
CA ASP A 506 3.25 2.40 -21.02
C ASP A 506 1.74 2.37 -21.34
N GLN A 507 0.87 2.40 -20.33
CA GLN A 507 -0.56 2.61 -20.46
C GLN A 507 -1.10 3.59 -19.43
N VAL A 508 -2.01 4.47 -19.84
CA VAL A 508 -2.64 5.48 -18.98
C VAL A 508 -4.07 5.73 -19.40
N ASP A 509 -4.97 5.81 -18.43
CA ASP A 509 -6.35 6.24 -18.63
C ASP A 509 -6.53 7.57 -17.88
N LEU A 510 -7.03 8.58 -18.59
CA LEU A 510 -7.10 9.97 -18.13
C LEU A 510 -8.48 10.56 -18.37
N THR A 511 -9.01 11.27 -17.38
CA THR A 511 -10.16 12.15 -17.58
C THR A 511 -9.77 13.36 -18.44
N ASN A 512 -10.75 14.04 -19.03
CA ASN A 512 -10.50 15.22 -19.84
C ASN A 512 -9.78 16.33 -19.04
N GLY A 513 -8.79 16.96 -19.67
CA GLY A 513 -7.95 17.97 -19.03
C GLY A 513 -6.94 17.45 -18.00
N ALA A 514 -6.98 16.15 -17.64
CA ALA A 514 -5.97 15.57 -16.75
C ALA A 514 -4.60 15.53 -17.43
N THR A 515 -3.56 15.54 -16.61
CA THR A 515 -2.18 15.48 -17.09
C THR A 515 -1.49 14.21 -16.62
N ARG A 516 -0.54 13.72 -17.41
CA ARG A 516 0.34 12.62 -17.03
C ARG A 516 1.76 12.89 -17.48
N GLN A 517 2.68 12.79 -16.53
CA GLN A 517 4.10 12.83 -16.81
C GLN A 517 4.57 11.48 -17.35
N PHE A 518 5.11 11.46 -18.56
CA PHE A 518 5.85 10.32 -19.08
C PHE A 518 7.34 10.49 -18.78
N THR A 519 7.98 9.37 -18.45
CA THR A 519 9.43 9.29 -18.26
C THR A 519 10.02 8.30 -19.25
N LEU A 520 11.29 8.49 -19.57
CA LEU A 520 12.02 7.64 -20.52
C LEU A 520 13.11 6.88 -19.79
N SER A 521 13.24 5.61 -20.12
CA SER A 521 14.39 4.79 -19.72
C SER A 521 14.96 4.10 -20.95
N GLY A 522 16.25 3.79 -20.90
CA GLY A 522 16.91 3.14 -22.01
C GLY A 522 18.31 2.68 -21.65
N THR A 523 18.89 1.89 -22.55
CA THR A 523 20.23 1.34 -22.40
C THR A 523 21.13 1.74 -23.54
N THR A 524 22.44 1.67 -23.35
CA THR A 524 23.41 1.84 -24.44
C THR A 524 23.40 0.64 -25.39
N SER A 525 23.59 0.87 -26.68
CA SER A 525 23.75 -0.21 -27.67
C SER A 525 25.03 -1.04 -27.43
N THR A 526 24.98 -2.34 -27.69
CA THR A 526 26.17 -3.20 -27.68
C THR A 526 27.09 -2.79 -28.84
N GLY A 527 28.29 -2.27 -28.53
CA GLY A 527 29.32 -1.96 -29.53
C GLY A 527 29.59 -0.48 -29.80
N GLU A 528 29.01 0.47 -29.06
CA GLU A 528 29.53 1.86 -29.08
C GLU A 528 30.92 1.92 -28.40
N ALA A 529 31.96 2.14 -29.21
CA ALA A 529 33.34 2.29 -28.76
C ALA A 529 33.51 3.58 -27.92
N GLY A 530 33.54 3.44 -26.59
CA GLY A 530 33.71 4.58 -25.69
C GLY A 530 33.95 4.25 -24.21
N SER A 531 34.30 3.00 -23.87
CA SER A 531 34.74 2.66 -22.51
C SER A 531 36.14 3.23 -22.28
N VAL A 532 36.23 4.31 -21.49
CA VAL A 532 37.51 4.88 -21.04
C VAL A 532 38.10 4.07 -19.87
N LEU A 533 37.40 3.07 -19.36
CA LEU A 533 37.90 2.20 -18.29
C LEU A 533 37.46 0.77 -18.62
N GLY A 534 38.36 -0.02 -19.20
CA GLY A 534 38.08 -1.39 -19.61
C GLY A 534 37.47 -2.24 -18.49
N ALA A 535 36.15 -2.39 -18.53
CA ALA A 535 35.34 -3.41 -17.88
C ALA A 535 33.93 -3.35 -18.51
N ASP A 536 33.45 -4.51 -18.93
CA ASP A 536 32.08 -4.87 -19.31
C ASP A 536 31.47 -4.28 -20.60
N HIS A 537 31.35 -5.14 -21.61
CA HIS A 537 30.54 -4.95 -22.83
C HIS A 537 29.02 -5.04 -22.57
N LYS A 538 28.58 -4.76 -21.34
CA LYS A 538 27.17 -4.85 -20.97
C LYS A 538 26.47 -3.52 -21.27
N PRO A 539 25.24 -3.54 -21.80
CA PRO A 539 24.41 -2.34 -21.89
C PRO A 539 24.33 -1.63 -20.53
N SER A 540 24.66 -0.34 -20.48
CA SER A 540 24.51 0.48 -19.28
C SER A 540 23.26 1.35 -19.39
N GLN A 541 22.64 1.68 -18.26
CA GLN A 541 21.50 2.60 -18.21
C GLN A 541 21.90 4.00 -18.71
N VAL A 542 20.98 4.67 -19.39
CA VAL A 542 21.14 6.03 -19.91
C VAL A 542 20.08 6.93 -19.27
N ASP A 543 20.50 8.06 -18.73
CA ASP A 543 19.61 9.12 -18.25
C ASP A 543 19.07 9.88 -19.48
N ILE A 544 17.81 9.61 -19.82
CA ILE A 544 17.16 10.17 -21.00
C ILE A 544 16.17 11.24 -20.52
N PRO A 545 16.52 12.54 -20.59
CA PRO A 545 15.56 13.58 -20.28
C PRO A 545 14.45 13.55 -21.33
N ALA A 546 13.20 13.69 -20.89
CA ALA A 546 12.07 13.73 -21.82
C ALA A 546 12.22 14.82 -22.90
N SER A 547 12.86 15.95 -22.55
CA SER A 547 13.19 17.05 -23.48
C SER A 547 14.13 16.66 -24.63
N ALA A 548 14.87 15.56 -24.52
CA ALA A 548 15.67 15.04 -25.64
C ALA A 548 14.84 14.27 -26.67
N ALA A 549 13.60 13.89 -26.34
CA ALA A 549 12.75 13.12 -27.22
C ALA A 549 11.87 14.01 -28.11
N HIS A 550 11.66 13.54 -29.33
CA HIS A 550 10.60 14.02 -30.17
C HIS A 550 9.31 13.28 -29.80
N TRP A 551 8.34 14.03 -29.25
CA TRP A 551 7.07 13.50 -28.80
C TRP A 551 5.95 13.76 -29.82
N THR A 552 5.09 12.76 -30.02
CA THR A 552 3.87 12.91 -30.83
C THR A 552 2.69 12.21 -30.18
N VAL A 553 1.49 12.76 -30.37
CA VAL A 553 0.22 12.13 -29.98
C VAL A 553 -0.58 11.80 -31.24
N ASN A 554 -1.14 10.59 -31.29
CA ASN A 554 -2.06 10.19 -32.35
C ASN A 554 -3.32 9.52 -31.79
N PRO A 555 -4.54 9.99 -32.12
CA PRO A 555 -4.83 11.25 -32.82
C PRO A 555 -4.56 12.48 -31.93
N ALA A 556 -4.09 13.57 -32.54
CA ALA A 556 -3.78 14.82 -31.83
C ALA A 556 -5.00 15.47 -31.15
N THR A 557 -6.22 15.05 -31.50
CA THR A 557 -7.46 15.51 -30.86
C THR A 557 -7.62 15.03 -29.42
N LEU A 558 -6.88 14.02 -28.97
CA LEU A 558 -6.99 13.50 -27.60
C LEU A 558 -6.10 14.24 -26.60
N GLY A 559 -5.17 15.06 -27.05
CA GLY A 559 -4.31 15.81 -26.16
C GLY A 559 -3.02 16.25 -26.81
N THR A 560 -2.20 16.91 -26.02
CA THR A 560 -0.88 17.38 -26.41
C THR A 560 0.16 16.84 -25.46
N VAL A 561 1.38 16.66 -25.94
CA VAL A 561 2.52 16.29 -25.12
C VAL A 561 3.57 17.37 -25.30
N ASN A 562 4.05 17.93 -24.20
CA ASN A 562 5.09 18.96 -24.26
C ASN A 562 6.48 18.32 -24.41
N ALA A 563 7.50 19.16 -24.60
CA ALA A 563 8.88 18.68 -24.76
C ALA A 563 9.35 17.87 -23.53
N ASP A 564 8.89 18.21 -22.33
CA ASP A 564 9.25 17.51 -21.10
C ASP A 564 8.45 16.22 -20.87
N GLY A 565 7.67 15.75 -21.85
CA GLY A 565 6.90 14.50 -21.74
C GLY A 565 5.64 14.60 -20.88
N LEU A 566 5.21 15.81 -20.50
CA LEU A 566 3.92 16.01 -19.86
C LEU A 566 2.83 15.94 -20.93
N PHE A 567 2.05 14.87 -20.89
CA PHE A 567 0.83 14.75 -21.67
C PHE A 567 -0.32 15.46 -20.96
N THR A 568 -1.06 16.27 -21.70
CA THR A 568 -2.29 16.93 -21.27
C THR A 568 -3.42 16.42 -22.14
N ALA A 569 -4.35 15.69 -21.53
CA ALA A 569 -5.57 15.24 -22.17
C ALA A 569 -6.38 16.46 -22.65
N ALA A 570 -7.04 16.33 -23.80
CA ALA A 570 -7.92 17.36 -24.33
C ALA A 570 -9.06 17.68 -23.34
N ALA A 571 -9.49 18.94 -23.31
CA ALA A 571 -10.61 19.39 -22.46
C ALA A 571 -11.94 18.73 -22.86
N ASP A 572 -12.06 18.34 -24.12
CA ASP A 572 -13.15 17.58 -24.71
C ASP A 572 -12.58 16.55 -25.69
N GLY A 573 -13.00 15.29 -25.57
CA GLY A 573 -12.50 14.20 -26.41
C GLY A 573 -12.58 12.87 -25.69
N VAL A 574 -13.11 11.86 -26.37
CA VAL A 574 -13.22 10.49 -25.86
C VAL A 574 -12.57 9.55 -26.86
N GLY A 575 -11.58 8.77 -26.45
CA GLY A 575 -10.96 7.79 -27.34
C GLY A 575 -9.62 7.24 -26.87
N LEU A 576 -9.11 6.29 -27.65
CA LEU A 576 -7.80 5.68 -27.48
C LEU A 576 -6.78 6.33 -28.43
N GLY A 577 -5.60 6.64 -27.92
CA GLY A 577 -4.49 7.19 -28.66
C GLY A 577 -3.15 6.58 -28.27
N THR A 578 -2.11 7.04 -28.95
CA THR A 578 -0.72 6.64 -28.71
C THR A 578 0.13 7.88 -28.51
N VAL A 579 0.90 7.91 -27.43
CA VAL A 579 1.98 8.86 -27.19
C VAL A 579 3.28 8.17 -27.59
N THR A 580 4.01 8.75 -28.53
CA THR A 580 5.27 8.18 -29.05
C THR A 580 6.43 9.08 -28.69
N ALA A 581 7.49 8.51 -28.11
CA ALA A 581 8.77 9.16 -27.87
C ALA A 581 9.82 8.58 -28.83
N THR A 582 10.57 9.45 -29.51
CA THR A 582 11.71 9.05 -30.33
C THR A 582 12.97 9.81 -29.90
N VAL A 583 14.03 9.07 -29.55
CA VAL A 583 15.32 9.63 -29.11
C VAL A 583 16.45 8.66 -29.39
N GLY A 584 17.62 9.15 -29.80
CA GLY A 584 18.79 8.31 -30.07
C GLY A 584 18.55 7.19 -31.09
N GLY A 585 17.64 7.40 -32.06
CA GLY A 585 17.27 6.42 -33.07
C GLY A 585 16.37 5.26 -32.59
N ALA A 586 15.93 5.26 -31.32
CA ALA A 586 14.96 4.31 -30.77
C ALA A 586 13.59 4.98 -30.60
N THR A 587 12.54 4.17 -30.65
CA THR A 587 11.14 4.61 -30.47
C THR A 587 10.47 3.77 -29.41
N ALA A 588 9.71 4.43 -28.54
CA ALA A 588 8.86 3.79 -27.54
C ALA A 588 7.49 4.46 -27.53
N THR A 589 6.46 3.69 -27.19
CA THR A 589 5.07 4.13 -27.25
C THR A 589 4.36 3.84 -25.94
N ALA A 590 3.49 4.76 -25.53
CA ALA A 590 2.50 4.54 -24.49
C ALA A 590 1.09 4.67 -25.07
N SER A 591 0.17 3.82 -24.61
CA SER A 591 -1.23 3.88 -25.00
C SER A 591 -2.03 4.74 -24.02
N VAL A 592 -2.71 5.77 -24.51
CA VAL A 592 -3.50 6.70 -23.69
C VAL A 592 -4.98 6.60 -24.00
N ALA A 593 -5.80 6.36 -23.00
CA ALA A 593 -7.24 6.52 -23.08
C ALA A 593 -7.61 7.88 -22.49
N VAL A 594 -8.33 8.71 -23.25
CA VAL A 594 -8.72 10.06 -22.82
C VAL A 594 -10.22 10.18 -22.78
N GLY A 595 -10.71 10.78 -21.70
CA GLY A 595 -12.13 10.94 -21.43
C GLY A 595 -12.79 9.62 -21.00
N SER A 596 -14.10 9.64 -20.90
CA SER A 596 -14.89 8.47 -20.54
C SER A 596 -16.11 8.35 -21.43
N ARG A 597 -16.51 7.11 -21.70
CA ARG A 597 -17.86 6.83 -22.18
C ARG A 597 -18.79 6.90 -20.98
N SER A 598 -19.93 7.58 -21.11
CA SER A 598 -20.87 7.79 -20.02
C SER A 598 -22.18 7.03 -20.24
N LYS A 599 -22.73 6.44 -19.17
CA LYS A 599 -24.06 5.82 -19.14
C LYS A 599 -24.83 6.36 -17.95
N VAL A 600 -25.95 7.04 -18.20
CA VAL A 600 -26.82 7.52 -17.12
C VAL A 600 -27.49 6.31 -16.47
N VAL A 601 -27.29 6.14 -15.17
CA VAL A 601 -27.83 5.04 -14.36
C VAL A 601 -29.05 5.46 -13.56
N ALA A 602 -29.16 6.74 -13.20
CA ALA A 602 -30.40 7.33 -12.69
C ALA A 602 -30.50 8.82 -13.06
N ASP A 603 -31.62 9.21 -13.68
CA ASP A 603 -31.84 10.59 -14.12
C ASP A 603 -32.12 11.57 -12.97
N LEU A 604 -32.57 11.06 -11.82
CA LEU A 604 -32.94 11.79 -10.59
C LEU A 604 -34.13 12.76 -10.79
N SER A 605 -35.12 12.38 -11.58
CA SER A 605 -36.30 13.21 -11.88
C SER A 605 -37.61 12.74 -11.26
N ASP A 606 -37.63 11.58 -10.61
CA ASP A 606 -38.82 11.07 -9.91
C ASP A 606 -38.58 11.08 -8.39
N VAL A 607 -39.26 11.99 -7.70
CA VAL A 607 -39.10 12.18 -6.25
C VAL A 607 -39.60 10.96 -5.46
N ALA A 608 -40.52 10.14 -6.02
CA ALA A 608 -41.04 8.96 -5.34
C ALA A 608 -39.96 7.85 -5.18
N ASN A 609 -38.94 7.88 -6.02
CA ASN A 609 -37.82 6.94 -5.97
C ASN A 609 -36.80 7.26 -4.87
N TRP A 610 -36.97 8.38 -4.17
CA TRP A 610 -36.00 8.86 -3.17
C TRP A 610 -36.67 9.15 -1.84
N SER A 611 -35.92 8.98 -0.75
CA SER A 611 -36.31 9.37 0.60
C SER A 611 -35.30 10.34 1.20
N LEU A 612 -35.75 11.44 1.82
CA LEU A 612 -34.87 12.39 2.50
C LEU A 612 -34.76 12.07 4.00
N ARG A 613 -33.57 11.70 4.47
CA ARG A 613 -33.23 11.68 5.90
C ARG A 613 -32.49 12.96 6.27
N ASN A 614 -32.88 13.57 7.38
CA ASN A 614 -32.39 14.87 7.79
C ASN A 614 -31.99 14.82 9.28
N THR A 615 -30.72 15.07 9.58
CA THR A 615 -30.18 15.13 10.95
C THR A 615 -29.79 16.55 11.37
N THR A 616 -30.15 17.57 10.58
CA THR A 616 -29.77 18.96 10.86
C THR A 616 -30.50 19.57 12.07
N GLY A 617 -31.64 19.00 12.45
CA GLY A 617 -32.54 19.56 13.48
C GLY A 617 -33.35 20.77 13.00
N MET A 618 -33.27 21.12 11.71
CA MET A 618 -34.00 22.22 11.05
C MET A 618 -34.75 21.68 9.82
N PRO A 619 -35.74 22.40 9.26
CA PRO A 619 -36.50 21.93 8.11
C PRO A 619 -35.63 21.72 6.85
N ALA A 620 -35.89 20.62 6.14
CA ALA A 620 -35.40 20.38 4.79
C ALA A 620 -36.48 19.65 3.98
N THR A 621 -36.60 19.98 2.69
CA THR A 621 -37.59 19.37 1.78
C THR A 621 -36.94 18.93 0.48
N MET A 622 -37.49 17.84 -0.06
CA MET A 622 -37.11 17.28 -1.36
C MET A 622 -38.29 17.44 -2.33
N SER A 623 -38.01 17.94 -3.54
CA SER A 623 -39.04 18.21 -4.55
C SER A 623 -38.49 18.06 -5.97
N LEU A 624 -39.37 18.03 -6.97
CA LEU A 624 -38.97 18.07 -8.37
C LEU A 624 -38.59 19.51 -8.78
N GLY A 625 -37.34 19.71 -9.16
CA GLY A 625 -36.86 20.94 -9.79
C GLY A 625 -37.12 20.91 -11.30
N THR A 626 -37.84 21.91 -11.82
CA THR A 626 -38.17 22.06 -13.25
C THR A 626 -37.34 23.15 -13.95
N GLY A 627 -36.24 23.56 -13.33
CA GLY A 627 -35.31 24.53 -13.89
C GLY A 627 -34.49 23.99 -15.07
N PRO A 628 -33.64 24.82 -15.69
CA PRO A 628 -32.73 24.37 -16.76
C PRO A 628 -31.89 23.16 -16.31
N LEU A 629 -31.83 22.12 -17.13
CA LEU A 629 -31.09 20.89 -16.85
C LEU A 629 -29.64 20.94 -17.39
N PRO A 630 -28.73 20.13 -16.85
CA PRO A 630 -27.36 20.09 -17.33
C PRO A 630 -27.27 19.47 -18.75
N PRO A 631 -26.18 19.73 -19.49
CA PRO A 631 -26.00 19.17 -20.83
C PRO A 631 -26.11 17.64 -20.87
N GLY A 632 -26.79 17.11 -21.88
CA GLY A 632 -26.93 15.67 -22.09
C GLY A 632 -28.04 14.99 -21.28
N ILE A 633 -28.69 15.70 -20.35
CA ILE A 633 -29.84 15.16 -19.60
C ILE A 633 -31.15 15.51 -20.31
N THR A 634 -31.95 14.48 -20.62
CA THR A 634 -33.25 14.60 -21.29
C THR A 634 -34.45 14.35 -20.38
N ALA A 635 -34.20 14.17 -19.08
CA ALA A 635 -35.20 13.91 -18.06
C ALA A 635 -36.19 15.09 -17.91
N PRO A 636 -37.39 14.89 -17.32
CA PRO A 636 -38.38 15.95 -17.13
C PRO A 636 -38.02 16.96 -16.02
N GLY A 637 -36.99 16.71 -15.22
CA GLY A 637 -36.57 17.57 -14.11
C GLY A 637 -35.37 17.01 -13.34
N SER A 638 -35.07 17.58 -12.17
CA SER A 638 -33.98 17.16 -11.28
C SER A 638 -34.43 17.10 -9.82
N LEU A 639 -33.70 16.40 -8.97
CA LEU A 639 -34.02 16.30 -7.55
C LEU A 639 -33.53 17.57 -6.85
N GLN A 640 -34.45 18.33 -6.25
CA GLN A 640 -34.15 19.59 -5.57
C GLN A 640 -34.20 19.42 -4.05
N LEU A 641 -33.14 19.84 -3.37
CA LEU A 641 -33.04 19.98 -1.92
C LEU A 641 -33.20 21.44 -1.52
N ALA A 642 -34.21 21.77 -0.73
CA ALA A 642 -34.26 23.03 0.01
C ALA A 642 -33.96 22.76 1.49
N TYR A 643 -33.01 23.48 2.08
CA TYR A 643 -32.49 23.11 3.41
C TYR A 643 -32.20 24.31 4.31
N THR A 644 -32.11 24.04 5.61
CA THR A 644 -31.49 24.89 6.62
C THR A 644 -30.65 24.02 7.54
N VAL A 645 -29.41 24.42 7.80
CA VAL A 645 -28.47 23.77 8.71
C VAL A 645 -28.09 24.76 9.81
N PRO A 646 -28.34 24.48 11.10
CA PRO A 646 -28.01 25.40 12.17
C PRO A 646 -26.50 25.47 12.46
N ALA A 647 -26.04 26.61 12.95
CA ALA A 647 -24.70 26.73 13.52
C ALA A 647 -24.52 25.80 14.74
N GLY A 648 -23.32 25.29 14.95
CA GLY A 648 -22.95 24.55 16.16
C GLY A 648 -22.13 23.28 15.89
N PRO A 649 -21.66 22.62 16.96
CA PRO A 649 -20.79 21.45 16.84
C PRO A 649 -21.52 20.20 16.33
N GLY A 650 -20.73 19.25 15.83
CA GLY A 650 -21.13 17.97 15.28
C GLY A 650 -21.42 18.01 13.78
N VAL A 651 -21.59 16.82 13.20
CA VAL A 651 -21.97 16.63 11.80
C VAL A 651 -23.48 16.79 11.66
N LYS A 652 -23.93 17.47 10.59
CA LYS A 652 -25.34 17.68 10.23
C LYS A 652 -25.54 17.17 8.81
N GLN A 653 -26.38 16.17 8.60
CA GLN A 653 -26.50 15.44 7.33
C GLN A 653 -27.88 15.60 6.69
N LEU A 654 -27.89 15.60 5.37
CA LEU A 654 -29.04 15.63 4.48
C LEU A 654 -28.84 14.51 3.45
N VAL A 655 -29.48 13.37 3.68
CA VAL A 655 -29.23 12.13 2.95
C VAL A 655 -30.40 11.80 2.04
N PHE A 656 -30.12 11.65 0.75
CA PHE A 656 -31.04 11.10 -0.24
C PHE A 656 -30.85 9.60 -0.37
N TRP A 657 -31.80 8.83 0.15
CA TRP A 657 -31.81 7.37 0.09
C TRP A 657 -32.53 6.90 -1.17
N ASP A 658 -31.92 5.98 -1.93
CA ASP A 658 -32.59 5.36 -3.07
C ASP A 658 -33.57 4.28 -2.60
N ASN A 659 -34.76 4.23 -3.20
CA ASN A 659 -35.79 3.24 -2.88
C ASN A 659 -35.79 2.04 -3.86
N ASN A 660 -34.87 1.98 -4.84
CA ASN A 660 -34.93 1.03 -5.96
C ASN A 660 -33.63 0.21 -6.20
N ASP A 661 -32.67 0.21 -5.28
CA ASP A 661 -31.41 -0.53 -5.34
C ASP A 661 -30.64 -0.33 -6.67
N ILE A 662 -30.24 0.92 -6.96
CA ILE A 662 -29.44 1.25 -8.16
C ILE A 662 -28.16 0.42 -8.20
N THR A 663 -27.93 -0.28 -9.33
CA THR A 663 -26.70 -1.04 -9.60
C THR A 663 -25.95 -0.54 -10.84
N VAL A 664 -24.62 -0.60 -10.78
CA VAL A 664 -23.71 -0.21 -11.86
C VAL A 664 -22.73 -1.35 -12.16
N GLY A 665 -22.87 -1.99 -13.32
CA GLY A 665 -21.97 -3.06 -13.77
C GLY A 665 -21.27 -2.75 -15.08
N ALA A 666 -20.63 -3.76 -15.67
CA ALA A 666 -19.92 -3.62 -16.94
C ALA A 666 -20.83 -3.14 -18.10
N ASP A 667 -20.28 -2.31 -18.99
CA ASP A 667 -20.93 -1.85 -20.21
C ASP A 667 -20.02 -2.06 -21.43
N GLY A 668 -20.50 -2.88 -22.38
CA GLY A 668 -19.69 -3.27 -23.53
C GLY A 668 -18.39 -3.99 -23.16
N GLY A 669 -18.43 -4.78 -22.07
CA GLY A 669 -17.30 -5.57 -21.57
C GLY A 669 -16.30 -4.81 -20.71
N ALA A 670 -16.48 -3.50 -20.50
CA ALA A 670 -15.64 -2.69 -19.63
C ALA A 670 -16.33 -2.40 -18.30
N ASP A 671 -15.58 -2.47 -17.22
CA ASP A 671 -16.03 -2.01 -15.90
C ASP A 671 -15.99 -0.48 -15.80
N PRO A 672 -16.87 0.13 -14.98
CA PRO A 672 -16.85 1.57 -14.79
C PRO A 672 -15.61 1.99 -14.01
N THR A 673 -14.94 3.03 -14.52
CA THR A 673 -13.78 3.67 -13.91
C THR A 673 -14.16 4.84 -12.99
N GLY A 674 -15.43 5.25 -13.01
CA GLY A 674 -15.93 6.33 -12.17
C GLY A 674 -17.45 6.39 -12.10
N ILE A 675 -17.97 7.03 -11.06
CA ILE A 675 -19.37 7.42 -10.92
C ILE A 675 -19.42 8.95 -10.89
N GLY A 676 -20.36 9.53 -11.62
CA GLY A 676 -20.51 10.97 -11.70
C GLY A 676 -21.93 11.44 -11.43
N LEU A 677 -22.05 12.69 -10.99
CA LEU A 677 -23.30 13.32 -10.59
C LEU A 677 -23.28 14.79 -10.99
N TRP A 678 -24.34 15.27 -11.65
CA TRP A 678 -24.50 16.72 -11.84
C TRP A 678 -25.04 17.35 -10.56
N VAL A 679 -24.38 18.41 -10.10
CA VAL A 679 -24.82 19.20 -8.93
C VAL A 679 -24.96 20.66 -9.33
N ASN A 680 -26.16 21.21 -9.17
CA ASN A 680 -26.44 22.64 -9.27
C ASN A 680 -26.22 23.28 -7.90
N GLY A 681 -25.04 23.88 -7.72
CA GLY A 681 -24.64 24.44 -6.43
C GLY A 681 -25.29 25.78 -6.11
N ASP A 682 -25.29 26.13 -4.82
CA ASP A 682 -25.80 27.39 -4.27
C ASP A 682 -24.72 28.23 -3.53
N ARG A 683 -23.45 27.80 -3.57
CA ARG A 683 -22.26 28.39 -2.91
C ARG A 683 -22.23 28.32 -1.39
N ASN A 684 -23.16 27.62 -0.77
CA ASN A 684 -23.27 27.57 0.69
C ASN A 684 -22.29 26.59 1.35
N GLY A 685 -21.54 25.81 0.57
CA GLY A 685 -20.42 25.03 1.08
C GLY A 685 -20.80 23.74 1.80
N LEU A 686 -21.98 23.16 1.52
CA LEU A 686 -22.26 21.78 1.93
C LEU A 686 -21.21 20.84 1.34
N ILE A 687 -20.77 19.87 2.14
CA ILE A 687 -19.88 18.81 1.72
C ILE A 687 -20.74 17.72 1.09
N LEU A 688 -20.53 17.44 -0.19
CA LEU A 688 -20.95 16.16 -0.76
C LEU A 688 -19.97 15.12 -0.21
N HIS A 689 -20.45 14.35 0.75
CA HIS A 689 -19.72 13.28 1.42
C HIS A 689 -20.32 11.97 0.95
N GLU A 690 -19.50 11.05 0.45
CA GLU A 690 -20.01 9.81 -0.13
C GLU A 690 -19.65 8.61 0.75
N GLN A 691 -20.69 7.98 1.29
CA GLN A 691 -20.77 6.62 1.79
C GLN A 691 -22.04 6.04 1.14
N TYR A 692 -22.17 4.87 0.54
CA TYR A 692 -21.25 3.80 0.23
C TYR A 692 -21.68 3.19 -1.11
N VAL A 693 -20.69 2.81 -1.93
CA VAL A 693 -20.89 1.72 -2.87
C VAL A 693 -20.68 0.42 -2.09
N GLN A 694 -21.67 -0.47 -2.09
CA GLN A 694 -21.52 -1.81 -1.53
C GLN A 694 -20.77 -2.69 -2.54
N ILE A 695 -19.65 -3.24 -2.11
CA ILE A 695 -18.92 -4.31 -2.79
C ILE A 695 -18.96 -5.50 -1.83
N ASN A 696 -19.71 -6.56 -2.15
CA ASN A 696 -19.85 -7.76 -1.29
C ASN A 696 -20.22 -7.47 0.18
N GLY A 697 -21.08 -6.48 0.45
CA GLY A 697 -21.45 -6.13 1.83
C GLY A 697 -20.45 -5.21 2.56
N GLN A 698 -19.35 -4.82 1.89
CA GLN A 698 -18.34 -3.88 2.40
C GLN A 698 -18.50 -2.51 1.74
N ALA A 699 -18.22 -1.48 2.53
CA ALA A 699 -18.68 -0.14 2.29
C ALA A 699 -17.45 0.74 1.95
N THR A 700 -17.33 1.23 0.71
CA THR A 700 -16.20 2.09 0.27
C THR A 700 -16.59 3.56 0.14
N ALA A 701 -15.76 4.46 0.68
CA ALA A 701 -15.95 5.90 0.56
C ALA A 701 -15.34 6.43 -0.76
N LEU A 702 -16.11 7.25 -1.47
CA LEU A 702 -15.64 8.00 -2.62
C LEU A 702 -15.22 9.41 -2.18
N ALA A 703 -14.38 10.09 -2.96
CA ALA A 703 -13.77 11.36 -2.55
C ALA A 703 -14.82 12.43 -2.15
N GLU A 704 -14.51 13.27 -1.17
CA GLU A 704 -15.37 14.35 -0.71
C GLU A 704 -15.21 15.62 -1.56
N THR A 705 -16.27 16.42 -1.69
CA THR A 705 -16.16 17.76 -2.32
C THR A 705 -17.04 18.80 -1.65
N ASN A 706 -16.57 20.05 -1.60
CA ASN A 706 -17.32 21.18 -1.07
C ASN A 706 -18.09 21.90 -2.19
N VAL A 707 -19.41 21.98 -2.08
CA VAL A 707 -20.28 22.67 -3.04
C VAL A 707 -20.21 24.19 -2.84
N THR A 708 -19.11 24.79 -3.30
CA THR A 708 -18.81 26.23 -3.18
C THR A 708 -19.12 27.02 -4.46
N TRP A 709 -19.66 26.36 -5.49
CA TRP A 709 -20.00 26.97 -6.78
C TRP A 709 -21.50 27.23 -6.93
N GLN A 710 -21.86 28.01 -7.95
CA GLN A 710 -23.25 28.20 -8.39
C GLN A 710 -23.41 27.66 -9.82
N GLY A 711 -24.55 27.03 -10.11
CA GLY A 711 -24.82 26.43 -11.42
C GLY A 711 -24.44 24.95 -11.49
N TRP A 712 -24.80 24.31 -12.59
CA TRP A 712 -24.51 22.89 -12.83
C TRP A 712 -23.02 22.62 -13.03
N ARG A 713 -22.49 21.66 -12.27
CA ARG A 713 -21.16 21.09 -12.43
C ARG A 713 -21.24 19.58 -12.33
N PHE A 714 -20.52 18.88 -13.21
CA PHE A 714 -20.40 17.43 -13.14
C PHE A 714 -19.30 17.09 -12.13
N TYR A 715 -19.70 16.40 -11.07
CA TYR A 715 -18.79 15.80 -10.11
C TYR A 715 -18.48 14.37 -10.56
N THR A 716 -17.26 13.91 -10.31
CA THR A 716 -16.85 12.53 -10.62
C THR A 716 -16.03 11.98 -9.49
N ALA A 717 -16.51 10.87 -8.94
CA ALA A 717 -15.78 9.99 -8.07
C ALA A 717 -15.13 8.87 -8.90
N GLN A 718 -13.83 8.66 -8.74
CA GLN A 718 -13.13 7.54 -9.41
C GLN A 718 -13.42 6.25 -8.65
N VAL A 719 -13.67 5.16 -9.39
CA VAL A 719 -13.80 3.82 -8.81
C VAL A 719 -12.39 3.27 -8.58
N PRO A 720 -12.04 2.80 -7.38
CA PRO A 720 -10.72 2.23 -7.11
C PRO A 720 -10.40 1.04 -8.05
N PRO A 721 -9.15 0.91 -8.55
CA PRO A 721 -8.76 -0.21 -9.39
C PRO A 721 -9.09 -1.59 -8.78
N GLY A 722 -9.75 -2.44 -9.58
CA GLY A 722 -10.19 -3.79 -9.23
C GLY A 722 -11.19 -3.91 -8.09
N THR A 723 -11.95 -2.84 -7.88
CA THR A 723 -13.32 -2.90 -7.40
C THR A 723 -14.10 -4.01 -8.11
N GLN A 724 -14.88 -4.81 -7.38
CA GLN A 724 -15.77 -5.82 -7.98
C GLN A 724 -17.12 -5.20 -8.37
N PHE A 725 -17.74 -5.76 -9.41
CA PHE A 725 -18.98 -5.27 -10.01
C PHE A 725 -20.08 -6.35 -10.00
N PRO A 726 -21.37 -5.99 -9.97
CA PRO A 726 -21.90 -4.62 -10.03
C PRO A 726 -21.77 -3.87 -8.70
N LEU A 727 -21.52 -2.57 -8.78
CA LEU A 727 -21.64 -1.64 -7.65
C LEU A 727 -23.12 -1.49 -7.29
N SER A 728 -23.45 -1.48 -6.01
CA SER A 728 -24.75 -1.00 -5.54
C SER A 728 -24.59 0.36 -4.87
N LEU A 729 -25.45 1.32 -5.22
CA LEU A 729 -25.44 2.67 -4.66
C LEU A 729 -26.63 2.85 -3.70
N ASP A 730 -26.33 3.05 -2.41
CA ASP A 730 -27.37 3.16 -1.37
C ASP A 730 -27.96 4.59 -1.25
N TYR A 731 -27.10 5.63 -1.19
CA TYR A 731 -27.55 7.02 -0.95
C TYR A 731 -26.56 8.10 -1.43
N LEU A 732 -27.04 9.35 -1.47
CA LEU A 732 -26.24 10.57 -1.64
C LEU A 732 -26.29 11.39 -0.34
N ASP A 733 -25.14 11.77 0.24
CA ASP A 733 -25.09 12.52 1.52
C ASP A 733 -24.48 13.92 1.37
N PHE A 734 -25.25 14.92 1.77
CA PHE A 734 -24.79 16.30 1.89
C PHE A 734 -24.70 16.68 3.36
N LEU A 735 -23.52 17.09 3.83
CA LEU A 735 -23.31 17.39 5.23
C LEU A 735 -22.62 18.73 5.48
N ALA A 736 -22.73 19.21 6.72
CA ALA A 736 -21.92 20.28 7.26
C ALA A 736 -21.28 19.82 8.57
N VAL A 737 -19.98 20.06 8.74
CA VAL A 737 -19.23 19.73 9.96
C VAL A 737 -18.97 21.01 10.72
N ASN A 738 -19.46 21.08 11.96
CA ASN A 738 -19.24 22.21 12.86
C ASN A 738 -19.50 23.60 12.22
N PRO A 739 -20.63 23.83 11.52
CA PRO A 739 -20.88 25.12 10.87
C PRO A 739 -20.85 26.26 11.89
N SER A 740 -20.06 27.31 11.60
CA SER A 740 -19.94 28.48 12.47
C SER A 740 -21.14 29.42 12.41
N THR A 741 -21.97 29.31 11.37
CA THR A 741 -23.20 30.07 11.16
C THR A 741 -24.31 29.17 10.62
N THR A 742 -25.57 29.54 10.85
CA THR A 742 -26.71 28.85 10.22
C THR A 742 -26.68 29.13 8.72
N VAL A 743 -26.83 28.08 7.91
CA VAL A 743 -26.76 28.12 6.45
C VAL A 743 -28.09 27.63 5.87
N SER A 744 -28.65 28.34 4.90
CA SER A 744 -29.89 27.94 4.21
C SER A 744 -29.73 28.11 2.71
N GLY A 745 -30.32 27.22 1.93
CA GLY A 745 -30.18 27.25 0.49
C GLY A 745 -31.02 26.22 -0.26
N THR A 746 -30.77 26.17 -1.57
CA THR A 746 -31.42 25.24 -2.49
C THR A 746 -30.38 24.69 -3.46
N LEU A 747 -30.15 23.38 -3.47
CA LEU A 747 -29.32 22.71 -4.46
C LEU A 747 -30.14 21.71 -5.28
N GLN A 748 -29.67 21.36 -6.48
CA GLN A 748 -30.29 20.31 -7.31
C GLN A 748 -29.25 19.28 -7.73
N VAL A 749 -29.68 18.02 -7.89
CA VAL A 749 -28.86 16.93 -8.41
C VAL A 749 -29.55 16.24 -9.58
N SER A 750 -28.79 15.84 -10.59
CA SER A 750 -29.32 15.20 -11.79
C SER A 750 -28.32 14.23 -12.43
N GLY A 751 -28.82 13.25 -13.20
CA GLY A 751 -28.00 12.44 -14.10
C GLY A 751 -26.85 11.71 -13.41
N LEU A 752 -27.16 10.89 -12.42
CA LEU A 752 -26.21 9.93 -11.86
C LEU A 752 -25.72 9.02 -12.99
N THR A 753 -24.40 8.97 -13.20
CA THR A 753 -23.79 8.48 -14.44
C THR A 753 -22.61 7.58 -14.13
N ALA A 754 -22.57 6.40 -14.74
CA ALA A 754 -21.38 5.54 -14.76
C ALA A 754 -20.44 5.96 -15.89
N LEU A 755 -19.14 5.97 -15.61
CA LEU A 755 -18.08 6.35 -16.55
C LEU A 755 -17.21 5.13 -16.84
N TYR A 756 -16.90 4.89 -18.11
CA TYR A 756 -16.10 3.76 -18.57
C TYR A 756 -14.89 4.25 -19.36
N SER A 757 -13.77 3.54 -19.24
CA SER A 757 -12.61 3.79 -20.10
C SER A 757 -13.00 3.60 -21.58
N PRO A 758 -12.52 4.46 -22.50
CA PRO A 758 -12.61 4.23 -23.92
C PRO A 758 -11.60 3.17 -24.42
N ARG A 759 -10.69 2.72 -23.56
CA ARG A 759 -9.80 1.59 -23.86
C ARG A 759 -10.66 0.33 -24.10
N PRO A 760 -10.53 -0.32 -25.27
CA PRO A 760 -11.16 -1.62 -25.47
C PRO A 760 -10.65 -2.58 -24.41
N VAL A 761 -11.55 -3.39 -23.85
CA VAL A 761 -11.14 -4.52 -23.02
C VAL A 761 -10.42 -5.48 -23.94
N ALA A 762 -9.11 -5.55 -23.80
CA ALA A 762 -8.30 -6.54 -24.45
C ALA A 762 -8.33 -7.77 -23.54
N THR A 763 -9.18 -8.74 -23.87
CA THR A 763 -8.96 -10.10 -23.39
C THR A 763 -7.63 -10.55 -23.99
N PRO A 764 -6.61 -10.88 -23.17
CA PRO A 764 -5.37 -11.44 -23.70
C PRO A 764 -5.70 -12.62 -24.60
N PRO A 765 -4.98 -12.83 -25.72
CA PRO A 765 -5.18 -14.04 -26.50
C PRO A 765 -4.94 -15.24 -25.59
N TYR A 766 -6.00 -16.03 -25.38
CA TYR A 766 -5.90 -17.26 -24.60
C TYR A 766 -4.86 -18.17 -25.24
N THR A 767 -3.77 -18.41 -24.52
CA THR A 767 -2.77 -19.39 -24.91
C THR A 767 -2.98 -20.59 -23.99
N ALA A 768 -3.58 -21.66 -24.54
CA ALA A 768 -3.99 -22.81 -23.75
C ALA A 768 -2.90 -23.37 -22.84
N ILE A 769 -1.65 -23.40 -23.35
CA ILE A 769 -0.46 -23.82 -22.60
C ILE A 769 0.70 -22.89 -22.98
N PRO A 770 1.21 -22.05 -22.06
CA PRO A 770 2.32 -21.14 -22.30
C PRO A 770 3.67 -21.87 -22.42
N ASN A 771 4.71 -21.11 -22.78
CA ASN A 771 6.09 -21.61 -22.75
C ASN A 771 6.59 -21.75 -21.32
N ASN A 772 6.30 -22.90 -20.72
CA ASN A 772 6.73 -23.21 -19.36
C ASN A 772 8.26 -23.35 -19.23
N PRO A 773 8.83 -23.05 -18.05
CA PRO A 773 10.22 -23.37 -17.78
C PRO A 773 10.44 -24.88 -17.88
N SER A 774 11.65 -25.31 -18.23
CA SER A 774 11.94 -26.75 -18.48
C SER A 774 11.62 -27.72 -17.33
N TRP A 775 11.50 -27.21 -16.11
CA TRP A 775 11.13 -27.98 -14.91
C TRP A 775 9.62 -28.08 -14.68
N LEU A 776 8.78 -27.35 -15.43
CA LEU A 776 7.31 -27.45 -15.44
C LEU A 776 6.88 -27.94 -16.82
N GLN A 777 6.40 -29.17 -16.90
CA GLN A 777 6.13 -29.83 -18.19
C GLN A 777 4.66 -30.22 -18.30
N TYR A 778 3.95 -29.62 -19.24
CA TYR A 778 2.65 -30.12 -19.66
C TYR A 778 2.83 -31.34 -20.56
N ASN A 779 2.25 -32.48 -20.18
CA ASN A 779 2.28 -33.72 -20.95
C ASN A 779 0.86 -34.18 -21.27
N GLU A 780 0.48 -34.08 -22.55
CA GLU A 780 -0.79 -34.59 -23.07
C GLU A 780 -1.07 -36.06 -22.73
N ASP A 781 0.00 -36.86 -22.74
CA ASP A 781 -0.07 -38.28 -22.40
C ASP A 781 0.53 -38.47 -21.00
N PRO A 782 -0.28 -38.75 -19.97
CA PRO A 782 0.24 -39.03 -18.64
C PRO A 782 1.17 -40.27 -18.62
N ALA A 783 1.16 -41.13 -19.66
CA ALA A 783 2.15 -42.20 -19.82
C ALA A 783 3.57 -41.67 -20.07
N ARG A 784 3.75 -40.40 -20.43
CA ARG A 784 5.05 -39.74 -20.58
C ARG A 784 5.60 -39.14 -19.29
N PHE A 785 4.82 -39.16 -18.20
CA PHE A 785 5.37 -38.82 -16.89
C PHE A 785 6.59 -39.69 -16.57
N SER A 786 7.50 -39.11 -15.81
CA SER A 786 8.67 -39.80 -15.32
C SER A 786 8.25 -41.03 -14.52
N ARG A 787 8.99 -42.12 -14.66
CA ARG A 787 8.76 -43.33 -13.84
C ARG A 787 9.14 -43.11 -12.38
N SER A 788 9.88 -42.05 -12.06
CA SER A 788 10.27 -41.68 -10.70
C SER A 788 9.52 -40.44 -10.25
N GLY A 789 8.74 -40.55 -9.18
CA GLY A 789 8.01 -39.42 -8.62
C GLY A 789 6.74 -39.88 -7.90
N SER A 790 5.86 -38.93 -7.61
CA SER A 790 4.54 -39.18 -7.03
C SER A 790 3.53 -38.24 -7.68
N THR A 791 2.33 -38.75 -7.93
CA THR A 791 1.27 -38.02 -8.64
C THR A 791 0.16 -37.65 -7.67
N LEU A 792 -0.17 -36.37 -7.63
CA LEU A 792 -1.29 -35.81 -6.87
C LEU A 792 -2.46 -35.58 -7.83
N LEU A 793 -3.66 -36.00 -7.43
CA LEU A 793 -4.88 -35.56 -8.11
C LEU A 793 -5.28 -34.20 -7.54
N ALA A 794 -5.65 -33.26 -8.39
CA ALA A 794 -6.26 -32.00 -7.97
C ALA A 794 -7.56 -31.74 -8.75
N GLY A 795 -8.52 -31.15 -8.07
CA GLY A 795 -9.85 -30.82 -8.59
C GLY A 795 -10.59 -29.92 -7.61
N ASP A 796 -11.64 -29.26 -8.07
CA ASP A 796 -12.25 -28.14 -7.36
C ASP A 796 -13.72 -27.94 -7.77
N ASP A 797 -14.46 -27.08 -7.06
CA ASP A 797 -15.79 -26.59 -7.46
C ASP A 797 -16.80 -27.71 -7.77
N ALA A 798 -16.91 -28.69 -6.86
CA ALA A 798 -17.88 -29.78 -7.00
C ALA A 798 -19.29 -29.37 -6.57
N HIS A 799 -19.44 -28.48 -5.59
CA HIS A 799 -20.74 -28.05 -5.03
C HIS A 799 -21.69 -29.23 -4.74
N LEU A 800 -21.20 -30.23 -3.99
CA LEU A 800 -21.98 -31.41 -3.67
C LEU A 800 -23.07 -31.09 -2.64
N LEU A 801 -24.27 -31.59 -2.92
CA LEU A 801 -25.43 -31.54 -2.03
C LEU A 801 -25.90 -32.96 -1.70
N ALA A 802 -26.08 -33.26 -0.42
CA ALA A 802 -26.55 -34.54 0.10
C ALA A 802 -27.98 -34.89 -0.38
N ASN A 803 -28.78 -33.86 -0.70
CA ASN A 803 -30.13 -34.02 -1.23
C ASN A 803 -30.19 -34.16 -2.76
N ASP A 804 -29.06 -34.02 -3.47
CA ASP A 804 -28.95 -34.18 -4.94
C ASP A 804 -27.84 -35.18 -5.35
N PRO A 805 -28.02 -36.49 -5.05
CA PRO A 805 -27.04 -37.51 -5.40
C PRO A 805 -26.96 -37.84 -6.90
N GLY A 806 -27.89 -37.32 -7.73
CA GLY A 806 -27.93 -37.48 -9.19
C GLY A 806 -27.22 -36.37 -9.96
N SER A 807 -26.70 -35.36 -9.26
CA SER A 807 -25.99 -34.21 -9.82
C SER A 807 -24.83 -34.61 -10.75
N ALA A 808 -24.54 -33.74 -11.73
CA ALA A 808 -23.40 -33.95 -12.62
C ALA A 808 -22.10 -34.03 -11.80
N SER A 809 -21.97 -33.24 -10.73
CA SER A 809 -20.77 -33.26 -9.89
C SER A 809 -20.50 -34.60 -9.23
N ARG A 810 -21.54 -35.22 -8.68
CA ARG A 810 -21.42 -36.60 -8.18
C ARG A 810 -21.01 -37.52 -9.35
N ASN A 811 -21.67 -37.44 -10.50
CA ASN A 811 -21.38 -38.34 -11.62
C ASN A 811 -19.95 -38.18 -12.16
N VAL A 812 -19.43 -36.95 -12.19
CA VAL A 812 -18.05 -36.60 -12.56
C VAL A 812 -17.07 -37.26 -11.59
N ILE A 813 -17.23 -37.10 -10.28
CA ILE A 813 -16.31 -37.72 -9.29
C ILE A 813 -16.30 -39.26 -9.39
N ARG A 814 -17.45 -39.90 -9.68
CA ARG A 814 -17.45 -41.35 -9.95
C ARG A 814 -16.71 -41.72 -11.23
N ALA A 815 -16.91 -40.97 -12.30
CA ALA A 815 -16.18 -41.21 -13.54
C ALA A 815 -14.67 -41.06 -13.34
N ILE A 816 -14.23 -40.13 -12.49
CA ILE A 816 -12.83 -40.04 -12.04
C ILE A 816 -12.42 -41.33 -11.33
N GLY A 817 -13.19 -41.80 -10.35
CA GLY A 817 -12.94 -43.07 -9.65
C GLY A 817 -12.81 -44.28 -10.58
N ASP A 818 -13.63 -44.36 -11.63
CA ASP A 818 -13.56 -45.40 -12.67
C ASP A 818 -12.32 -45.24 -13.56
N ARG A 819 -11.87 -43.99 -13.79
CA ARG A 819 -10.69 -43.66 -14.58
C ARG A 819 -9.39 -44.00 -13.85
N LEU A 820 -9.27 -43.77 -12.54
CA LEU A 820 -8.00 -43.92 -11.81
C LEU A 820 -7.30 -45.29 -12.01
N PRO A 821 -7.99 -46.44 -11.94
CA PRO A 821 -7.36 -47.75 -12.13
C PRO A 821 -6.83 -47.98 -13.56
N THR A 822 -7.33 -47.22 -14.54
CA THR A 822 -6.93 -47.33 -15.96
C THR A 822 -5.72 -46.45 -16.31
N LEU A 823 -5.32 -45.54 -15.41
CA LEU A 823 -4.15 -44.68 -15.63
C LEU A 823 -2.85 -45.52 -15.68
N PRO A 824 -1.85 -45.08 -16.47
CA PRO A 824 -0.48 -45.61 -16.40
C PRO A 824 0.08 -45.55 -14.98
N THR A 825 0.93 -46.50 -14.59
CA THR A 825 1.43 -46.61 -13.21
C THR A 825 2.03 -45.33 -12.66
N GLN A 826 2.84 -44.62 -13.45
CA GLN A 826 3.47 -43.35 -13.09
C GLN A 826 2.49 -42.18 -12.92
N ALA A 827 1.29 -42.28 -13.52
CA ALA A 827 0.26 -41.26 -13.47
C ALA A 827 -0.87 -41.59 -12.49
N ARG A 828 -0.90 -42.80 -11.92
CA ARG A 828 -1.88 -43.16 -10.88
C ARG A 828 -1.64 -42.29 -9.65
N PRO A 829 -2.61 -41.47 -9.24
CA PRO A 829 -2.42 -40.62 -8.08
C PRO A 829 -2.30 -41.45 -6.80
N THR A 830 -1.48 -40.99 -5.86
CA THR A 830 -1.31 -41.59 -4.53
C THR A 830 -1.97 -40.78 -3.42
N ALA A 831 -2.43 -39.57 -3.74
CA ALA A 831 -3.22 -38.70 -2.88
C ALA A 831 -4.05 -37.73 -3.75
N ALA A 832 -5.02 -37.06 -3.14
CA ALA A 832 -5.77 -35.96 -3.73
C ALA A 832 -5.65 -34.67 -2.89
N GLN A 833 -5.59 -33.53 -3.56
CA GLN A 833 -5.74 -32.20 -2.98
C GLN A 833 -6.88 -31.51 -3.70
N PHE A 834 -8.01 -31.38 -3.03
CA PHE A 834 -9.12 -30.56 -3.50
C PHE A 834 -8.84 -29.09 -3.15
N LEU A 835 -9.33 -28.17 -3.98
CA LEU A 835 -8.97 -26.75 -3.90
C LEU A 835 -10.08 -25.88 -3.32
N GLY A 836 -11.15 -26.49 -2.79
CA GLY A 836 -12.31 -25.85 -2.17
C GLY A 836 -13.63 -26.10 -2.89
N ASP A 837 -14.69 -25.52 -2.31
CA ASP A 837 -16.07 -25.58 -2.82
C ASP A 837 -16.53 -27.01 -3.18
N MET A 838 -16.08 -27.99 -2.39
CA MET A 838 -16.51 -29.38 -2.55
C MET A 838 -17.94 -29.58 -2.07
N SER A 839 -18.36 -28.81 -1.05
CA SER A 839 -19.74 -28.65 -0.60
C SER A 839 -20.31 -27.31 -1.08
N ASP A 840 -21.61 -27.27 -1.44
CA ASP A 840 -22.23 -26.05 -2.00
C ASP A 840 -22.58 -24.97 -0.97
N ASP A 841 -22.93 -25.35 0.26
CA ASP A 841 -23.39 -24.36 1.24
C ASP A 841 -22.76 -24.50 2.64
N GLY A 842 -21.92 -25.51 2.90
CA GLY A 842 -21.29 -25.69 4.21
C GLY A 842 -22.21 -26.25 5.31
N GLN A 843 -23.40 -26.76 4.99
CA GLN A 843 -24.19 -27.52 5.97
C GLN A 843 -23.41 -28.77 6.42
N PRO A 844 -23.55 -29.20 7.69
CA PRO A 844 -22.92 -30.43 8.16
C PRO A 844 -23.28 -31.68 7.34
N ALA A 845 -24.50 -31.74 6.79
CA ALA A 845 -24.92 -32.86 5.94
C ALA A 845 -24.20 -32.87 4.59
N ASP A 846 -24.03 -31.70 3.98
CA ASP A 846 -23.40 -31.54 2.67
C ASP A 846 -21.87 -31.69 2.77
N LEU A 847 -21.25 -31.16 3.83
CA LEU A 847 -19.84 -31.41 4.15
C LEU A 847 -19.55 -32.90 4.41
N ALA A 848 -20.43 -33.60 5.16
CA ALA A 848 -20.28 -35.03 5.37
C ALA A 848 -20.43 -35.82 4.06
N TYR A 849 -21.37 -35.41 3.21
CA TYR A 849 -21.58 -36.04 1.91
C TYR A 849 -20.42 -35.80 0.93
N ALA A 850 -19.87 -34.58 0.90
CA ALA A 850 -18.66 -34.25 0.13
C ALA A 850 -17.47 -35.11 0.61
N LYS A 851 -17.30 -35.22 1.93
CA LYS A 851 -16.27 -36.06 2.56
C LYS A 851 -16.38 -37.54 2.16
N ASP A 852 -17.58 -38.11 2.21
CA ASP A 852 -17.82 -39.50 1.81
C ASP A 852 -17.60 -39.71 0.30
N THR A 853 -18.00 -38.72 -0.51
CA THR A 853 -17.82 -38.75 -1.97
C THR A 853 -16.34 -38.70 -2.35
N MET A 854 -15.54 -37.83 -1.73
CA MET A 854 -14.09 -37.79 -1.92
C MET A 854 -13.41 -39.08 -1.44
N ALA A 855 -13.84 -39.64 -0.30
CA ALA A 855 -13.30 -40.89 0.22
C ALA A 855 -13.55 -42.08 -0.74
N SER A 856 -14.61 -42.03 -1.55
CA SER A 856 -14.94 -43.08 -2.53
C SER A 856 -13.88 -43.27 -3.63
N LEU A 857 -12.99 -42.29 -3.85
CA LEU A 857 -11.86 -42.41 -4.77
C LEU A 857 -10.78 -43.38 -4.28
N GLY A 858 -10.81 -43.78 -3.00
CA GLY A 858 -9.84 -44.71 -2.42
C GLY A 858 -8.44 -44.11 -2.24
N LEU A 859 -8.33 -42.78 -2.22
CA LEU A 859 -7.09 -42.03 -2.01
C LEU A 859 -7.11 -41.29 -0.66
N PRO A 860 -5.96 -41.11 0.01
CA PRO A 860 -5.83 -40.06 1.01
C PRO A 860 -6.12 -38.70 0.36
N TYR A 861 -7.01 -37.91 0.95
CA TYR A 861 -7.38 -36.60 0.43
C TYR A 861 -7.19 -35.50 1.48
N ARG A 862 -7.09 -34.26 0.98
CA ARG A 862 -7.19 -33.02 1.74
C ARG A 862 -8.00 -32.02 0.92
N ASP A 863 -8.54 -31.03 1.60
CA ASP A 863 -9.35 -29.98 0.98
C ASP A 863 -8.85 -28.60 1.42
N ALA A 864 -8.88 -27.63 0.53
CA ALA A 864 -8.74 -26.23 0.91
C ALA A 864 -10.14 -25.70 1.25
N VAL A 865 -10.27 -24.72 2.12
CA VAL A 865 -11.59 -24.15 2.40
C VAL A 865 -12.01 -23.22 1.25
N GLY A 866 -13.21 -23.42 0.74
CA GLY A 866 -13.84 -22.54 -0.24
C GLY A 866 -14.95 -21.66 0.35
N ASN A 867 -15.33 -20.60 -0.38
CA ASN A 867 -16.32 -19.64 0.11
C ASN A 867 -17.73 -20.22 0.19
N HIS A 868 -18.06 -21.26 -0.58
CA HIS A 868 -19.35 -21.94 -0.50
C HIS A 868 -19.46 -22.81 0.76
N GLU A 869 -18.34 -23.34 1.23
CA GLU A 869 -18.26 -24.25 2.39
C GLU A 869 -18.43 -23.54 3.73
N ILE A 870 -18.52 -22.21 3.71
CA ILE A 870 -18.64 -21.34 4.89
C ILE A 870 -19.85 -20.39 4.81
N SER A 871 -20.67 -20.51 3.75
CA SER A 871 -21.76 -19.57 3.44
C SER A 871 -22.97 -19.60 4.42
N GLN A 872 -22.98 -20.53 5.37
CA GLN A 872 -24.01 -20.66 6.42
C GLN A 872 -24.09 -19.49 7.42
N GLY A 873 -23.03 -18.68 7.57
CA GLY A 873 -22.99 -17.57 8.53
C GLY A 873 -23.13 -17.96 10.02
N ALA A 874 -22.93 -19.22 10.39
CA ALA A 874 -22.99 -19.67 11.79
C ALA A 874 -21.66 -19.43 12.51
N LEU A 875 -21.64 -18.86 13.72
CA LEU A 875 -20.38 -18.65 14.46
C LEU A 875 -19.87 -19.91 15.18
N PRO A 876 -18.56 -20.24 15.05
CA PRO A 876 -17.59 -19.61 14.15
C PRO A 876 -17.83 -20.02 12.69
N GLU A 877 -17.72 -19.06 11.76
CA GLU A 877 -18.11 -19.16 10.33
C GLU A 877 -17.49 -20.38 9.62
N ASN A 878 -16.24 -20.72 9.97
CA ASN A 878 -15.51 -21.88 9.44
C ASN A 878 -15.65 -23.14 10.31
N GLY A 879 -16.51 -23.12 11.33
CA GLY A 879 -16.63 -24.16 12.36
C GLY A 879 -17.09 -25.52 11.83
N ASN A 880 -18.04 -25.51 10.89
CA ASN A 880 -18.52 -26.75 10.28
C ASN A 880 -17.46 -27.38 9.38
N PHE A 881 -16.82 -26.58 8.51
CA PHE A 881 -15.72 -27.04 7.67
C PHE A 881 -14.60 -27.62 8.53
N THR A 882 -14.16 -26.90 9.57
CA THR A 882 -13.05 -27.34 10.43
C THR A 882 -13.37 -28.61 11.22
N ALA A 883 -14.63 -28.82 11.61
CA ALA A 883 -15.06 -30.08 12.21
C ALA A 883 -15.02 -31.26 11.21
N ALA A 884 -15.25 -31.00 9.92
CA ALA A 884 -15.24 -32.02 8.88
C ALA A 884 -13.83 -32.32 8.33
N PHE A 885 -13.02 -31.29 8.06
CA PHE A 885 -11.78 -31.35 7.29
C PHE A 885 -10.52 -30.94 8.07
N GLY A 886 -10.65 -30.22 9.18
CA GLY A 886 -9.53 -29.77 10.02
C GLY A 886 -9.14 -28.31 9.75
N ASP A 887 -7.84 -28.01 9.80
CA ASP A 887 -7.31 -26.65 9.65
C ASP A 887 -7.69 -26.05 8.27
N THR A 888 -7.99 -24.76 8.23
CA THR A 888 -8.32 -24.02 6.99
C THR A 888 -7.08 -23.65 6.18
N HIS A 889 -5.93 -23.56 6.83
CA HIS A 889 -4.63 -23.44 6.19
C HIS A 889 -3.63 -24.39 6.86
N TYR A 890 -2.78 -25.04 6.06
CA TYR A 890 -1.86 -26.07 6.53
C TYR A 890 -0.75 -26.34 5.52
N ALA A 891 0.30 -27.04 5.95
CA ALA A 891 1.41 -27.42 5.08
C ALA A 891 1.79 -28.89 5.28
N TYR A 892 2.20 -29.57 4.20
CA TYR A 892 2.60 -30.98 4.24
C TYR A 892 3.61 -31.33 3.14
N ARG A 893 4.27 -32.48 3.29
CA ARG A 893 5.15 -33.03 2.23
C ARG A 893 4.38 -34.01 1.37
N PHE A 894 4.53 -33.87 0.05
CA PHE A 894 4.02 -34.83 -0.92
C PHE A 894 5.13 -35.21 -1.90
N GLY A 895 5.59 -36.47 -1.85
CA GLY A 895 6.75 -36.89 -2.62
C GLY A 895 7.97 -35.98 -2.35
N ALA A 896 8.50 -35.37 -3.42
CA ALA A 896 9.60 -34.40 -3.34
C ALA A 896 9.14 -32.93 -3.18
N ALA A 897 7.83 -32.67 -3.09
CA ALA A 897 7.27 -31.33 -2.95
C ALA A 897 6.94 -30.97 -1.50
N GLN A 898 7.07 -29.68 -1.19
CA GLN A 898 6.40 -29.03 -0.07
C GLN A 898 5.09 -28.44 -0.62
N VAL A 899 3.96 -28.84 -0.05
CA VAL A 899 2.64 -28.26 -0.37
C VAL A 899 2.23 -27.34 0.79
N ILE A 900 1.82 -26.13 0.47
CA ILE A 900 1.38 -25.11 1.42
C ILE A 900 -0.01 -24.66 0.98
N VAL A 901 -1.01 -24.85 1.81
CA VAL A 901 -2.41 -24.50 1.52
C VAL A 901 -2.80 -23.30 2.36
N THR A 902 -3.31 -22.24 1.72
CA THR A 902 -3.77 -21.01 2.35
C THR A 902 -5.29 -20.88 2.28
N ASP A 903 -5.87 -20.17 3.24
CA ASP A 903 -7.29 -19.84 3.34
C ASP A 903 -7.56 -18.47 2.70
N SER A 904 -8.37 -18.46 1.65
CA SER A 904 -8.82 -17.26 0.95
C SER A 904 -10.34 -17.20 0.83
N ALA A 905 -11.09 -17.95 1.65
CA ALA A 905 -12.53 -18.14 1.50
C ALA A 905 -13.33 -16.83 1.64
N HIS A 906 -12.74 -15.78 2.20
CA HIS A 906 -13.34 -14.44 2.32
C HIS A 906 -12.78 -13.43 1.30
N GLY A 907 -12.29 -13.88 0.15
CA GLY A 907 -11.81 -12.98 -0.91
C GLY A 907 -10.33 -12.56 -0.80
N GLY A 908 -9.55 -13.18 0.08
CA GLY A 908 -8.15 -12.83 0.33
C GLY A 908 -7.65 -13.48 1.62
N LEU A 909 -6.34 -13.43 1.90
CA LEU A 909 -5.79 -13.99 3.13
C LEU A 909 -6.11 -13.08 4.32
N LEU A 910 -5.93 -11.75 4.17
CA LEU A 910 -6.20 -10.77 5.23
C LEU A 910 -7.67 -10.77 5.65
N SER A 911 -8.59 -10.91 4.70
CA SER A 911 -10.03 -10.97 5.00
C SER A 911 -10.43 -12.29 5.66
N SER A 912 -9.70 -13.37 5.40
CA SER A 912 -9.95 -14.70 5.97
C SER A 912 -9.31 -14.90 7.35
N ASP A 913 -8.22 -14.18 7.68
CA ASP A 913 -7.43 -14.33 8.94
C ASP A 913 -8.29 -14.37 10.22
N LYS A 914 -9.36 -13.57 10.30
CA LYS A 914 -10.26 -13.52 11.48
C LYS A 914 -11.07 -14.81 11.71
N TYR A 915 -11.17 -15.66 10.68
CA TYR A 915 -11.94 -16.91 10.69
C TYR A 915 -11.06 -18.15 10.56
N SER A 916 -9.79 -17.96 10.24
CA SER A 916 -8.85 -19.02 9.99
C SER A 916 -8.64 -19.92 11.19
N VAL A 917 -8.43 -21.20 10.91
CA VAL A 917 -8.02 -22.19 11.90
C VAL A 917 -6.73 -22.85 11.38
N PRO A 918 -5.61 -22.76 12.10
CA PRO A 918 -5.40 -22.07 13.38
C PRO A 918 -5.62 -20.54 13.32
N ALA A 919 -5.87 -19.89 14.46
CA ALA A 919 -6.17 -18.45 14.52
C ALA A 919 -4.91 -17.53 14.41
N GLU A 920 -3.92 -17.94 13.62
CA GLU A 920 -2.71 -17.14 13.37
C GLU A 920 -2.81 -16.39 12.03
N ALA A 921 -2.11 -15.26 11.93
CA ALA A 921 -2.09 -14.47 10.70
C ALA A 921 -1.39 -15.25 9.57
N GLN A 922 -2.04 -15.39 8.43
CA GLN A 922 -1.58 -16.31 7.39
C GLN A 922 -0.31 -15.86 6.68
N TYR A 923 -0.08 -14.56 6.48
CA TYR A 923 1.12 -14.07 5.79
C TYR A 923 2.43 -14.36 6.53
N PRO A 924 2.58 -14.01 7.83
CA PRO A 924 3.71 -14.45 8.63
C PRO A 924 3.88 -15.98 8.66
N TRP A 925 2.77 -16.72 8.74
CA TRP A 925 2.79 -18.19 8.70
C TRP A 925 3.30 -18.73 7.36
N LEU A 926 2.82 -18.19 6.22
CA LEU A 926 3.24 -18.57 4.88
C LEU A 926 4.74 -18.33 4.69
N VAL A 927 5.25 -17.19 5.17
CA VAL A 927 6.69 -16.90 5.17
C VAL A 927 7.46 -17.94 5.97
N ALA A 928 6.95 -18.37 7.12
CA ALA A 928 7.58 -19.42 7.92
C ALA A 928 7.60 -20.76 7.17
N GLN A 929 6.50 -21.14 6.49
CA GLN A 929 6.44 -22.36 5.69
C GLN A 929 7.39 -22.35 4.49
N LEU A 930 7.44 -21.24 3.75
CA LEU A 930 8.38 -21.04 2.64
C LEU A 930 9.83 -21.11 3.13
N SER A 931 10.14 -20.43 4.24
CA SER A 931 11.50 -20.43 4.81
C SER A 931 11.92 -21.81 5.33
N ALA A 932 10.97 -22.61 5.82
CA ALA A 932 11.21 -23.98 6.27
C ALA A 932 11.30 -25.01 5.12
N ALA A 933 10.93 -24.63 3.89
CA ALA A 933 10.88 -25.54 2.76
C ALA A 933 12.28 -26.02 2.34
N THR A 934 12.57 -27.28 2.65
CA THR A 934 13.80 -27.98 2.21
C THR A 934 13.65 -28.64 0.85
N SER A 935 12.41 -28.86 0.41
CA SER A 935 12.05 -29.44 -0.88
C SER A 935 12.43 -28.52 -2.04
N ARG A 936 12.88 -29.11 -3.15
CA ARG A 936 13.14 -28.36 -4.38
C ARG A 936 11.85 -27.93 -5.07
N ALA A 937 10.82 -28.78 -5.04
CA ALA A 937 9.48 -28.47 -5.49
C ALA A 937 8.66 -27.81 -4.36
N VAL A 938 8.00 -26.70 -4.65
CA VAL A 938 7.06 -26.02 -3.74
C VAL A 938 5.78 -25.72 -4.51
N ALA A 939 4.64 -26.13 -3.96
CA ALA A 939 3.32 -25.80 -4.48
C ALA A 939 2.56 -24.99 -3.42
N VAL A 940 2.13 -23.78 -3.79
CA VAL A 940 1.27 -22.94 -2.95
C VAL A 940 -0.14 -23.04 -3.48
N VAL A 941 -1.05 -23.55 -2.67
CA VAL A 941 -2.45 -23.83 -3.00
C VAL A 941 -3.34 -22.79 -2.34
N THR A 942 -4.24 -22.18 -3.11
CA THR A 942 -5.19 -21.18 -2.61
C THR A 942 -6.51 -21.38 -3.35
N HIS A 943 -7.64 -21.30 -2.66
CA HIS A 943 -8.94 -21.51 -3.31
C HIS A 943 -9.24 -20.42 -4.35
N MET A 944 -9.36 -19.15 -3.92
CA MET A 944 -9.60 -18.02 -4.82
C MET A 944 -8.26 -17.54 -5.42
N PRO A 945 -8.15 -17.38 -6.74
CA PRO A 945 -6.90 -16.91 -7.33
C PRO A 945 -6.62 -15.44 -7.04
N ALA A 946 -5.34 -15.09 -7.03
CA ALA A 946 -4.93 -13.69 -7.00
C ALA A 946 -5.49 -12.94 -8.23
N TYR A 947 -5.42 -13.56 -9.40
CA TYR A 947 -5.94 -13.03 -10.67
C TYR A 947 -6.71 -14.14 -11.37
N ASP A 948 -7.99 -13.90 -11.67
CA ASP A 948 -8.81 -14.83 -12.43
C ASP A 948 -8.33 -14.83 -13.89
N PRO A 949 -7.94 -15.99 -14.46
CA PRO A 949 -7.43 -16.07 -15.82
C PRO A 949 -8.48 -15.81 -16.91
N HIS A 950 -9.76 -15.83 -16.56
CA HIS A 950 -10.84 -15.86 -17.54
C HIS A 950 -11.45 -14.47 -17.79
N PRO A 951 -12.12 -14.26 -18.95
CA PRO A 951 -12.59 -12.93 -19.36
C PRO A 951 -13.57 -12.24 -18.39
N VAL A 952 -14.27 -13.00 -17.55
CA VAL A 952 -15.25 -12.48 -16.59
C VAL A 952 -14.56 -11.87 -15.36
N ALA A 953 -13.39 -12.39 -15.00
CA ALA A 953 -12.51 -11.91 -13.93
C ALA A 953 -13.17 -11.65 -12.56
N ASN A 954 -14.25 -12.38 -12.24
CA ASN A 954 -15.04 -12.17 -11.02
C ASN A 954 -14.71 -13.14 -9.89
N SER A 955 -13.88 -14.16 -10.14
CA SER A 955 -13.48 -15.18 -9.18
C SER A 955 -12.04 -14.93 -8.71
N GLN A 956 -11.75 -13.81 -8.05
CA GLN A 956 -10.39 -13.47 -7.62
C GLN A 956 -10.36 -12.70 -6.31
N PHE A 957 -9.16 -12.51 -5.74
CA PHE A 957 -8.97 -11.68 -4.54
C PHE A 957 -9.67 -10.31 -4.66
N SER A 958 -10.41 -9.92 -3.62
CA SER A 958 -11.18 -8.68 -3.59
C SER A 958 -10.30 -7.44 -3.43
N ASP A 959 -9.16 -7.56 -2.74
CA ASP A 959 -8.16 -6.50 -2.62
C ASP A 959 -7.05 -6.71 -3.67
N ARG A 960 -6.90 -5.75 -4.59
CA ARG A 960 -5.91 -5.84 -5.67
C ARG A 960 -4.49 -5.56 -5.23
N TRP A 961 -4.31 -4.73 -4.21
CA TRP A 961 -3.01 -4.50 -3.62
C TRP A 961 -2.54 -5.78 -2.92
N GLU A 962 -3.40 -6.42 -2.13
CA GLU A 962 -3.12 -7.71 -1.49
C GLU A 962 -2.75 -8.77 -2.53
N ALA A 963 -3.53 -8.92 -3.60
CA ALA A 963 -3.25 -9.88 -4.67
C ALA A 963 -1.87 -9.66 -5.32
N ARG A 964 -1.52 -8.39 -5.59
CA ARG A 964 -0.20 -8.02 -6.09
C ARG A 964 0.91 -8.39 -5.09
N MET A 965 0.71 -8.09 -3.81
CA MET A 965 1.68 -8.40 -2.76
C MET A 965 1.82 -9.90 -2.51
N TYR A 966 0.74 -10.67 -2.66
CA TYR A 966 0.74 -12.12 -2.56
C TYR A 966 1.62 -12.75 -3.64
N VAL A 967 1.41 -12.39 -4.91
CA VAL A 967 2.26 -12.88 -6.01
C VAL A 967 3.70 -12.34 -5.87
N ARG A 968 3.89 -11.09 -5.42
CA ARG A 968 5.22 -10.52 -5.18
C ARG A 968 5.99 -11.27 -4.10
N LEU A 969 5.33 -11.71 -3.03
CA LEU A 969 5.93 -12.51 -1.97
C LEU A 969 6.49 -13.82 -2.52
N ILE A 970 5.69 -14.54 -3.30
CA ILE A 970 6.12 -15.79 -3.95
C ILE A 970 7.24 -15.54 -4.97
N GLN A 971 7.13 -14.47 -5.76
CA GLN A 971 8.18 -14.04 -6.69
C GLN A 971 9.51 -13.78 -5.97
N ARG A 972 9.48 -13.09 -4.82
CA ARG A 972 10.67 -12.78 -4.05
C ARG A 972 11.31 -14.04 -3.45
N TYR A 973 10.48 -15.00 -3.00
CA TYR A 973 10.97 -16.30 -2.56
C TYR A 973 11.70 -17.02 -3.71
N GLN A 974 11.10 -17.10 -4.90
CA GLN A 974 11.71 -17.71 -6.10
C GLN A 974 13.00 -16.99 -6.54
N GLN A 975 13.04 -15.65 -6.49
CA GLN A 975 14.22 -14.86 -6.84
C GLN A 975 15.40 -15.08 -5.88
N THR A 976 15.10 -15.25 -4.59
CA THR A 976 16.12 -15.48 -3.54
C THR A 976 16.51 -16.95 -3.41
N HIS A 977 15.69 -17.86 -3.94
CA HIS A 977 15.92 -19.30 -3.94
C HIS A 977 15.82 -19.87 -5.37
N PRO A 978 16.75 -19.50 -6.29
CA PRO A 978 16.65 -19.85 -7.70
C PRO A 978 16.78 -21.35 -7.99
N ASP A 979 17.22 -22.16 -7.02
CA ASP A 979 17.26 -23.62 -7.11
C ASP A 979 15.89 -24.27 -6.86
N ARG A 980 14.94 -23.54 -6.26
CA ARG A 980 13.57 -23.98 -6.01
C ARG A 980 12.73 -23.83 -7.27
N HIS A 981 11.76 -24.72 -7.40
CA HIS A 981 10.73 -24.69 -8.43
C HIS A 981 9.41 -24.42 -7.72
N VAL A 982 8.85 -23.23 -7.91
CA VAL A 982 7.64 -22.79 -7.22
C VAL A 982 6.50 -22.67 -8.22
N ILE A 983 5.37 -23.30 -7.91
CA ILE A 983 4.10 -23.13 -8.63
C ILE A 983 3.02 -22.65 -7.67
N MET A 984 2.06 -21.90 -8.18
CA MET A 984 0.81 -21.60 -7.49
C MET A 984 -0.31 -22.45 -8.11
N VAL A 985 -1.23 -22.94 -7.29
CA VAL A 985 -2.34 -23.79 -7.71
C VAL A 985 -3.64 -23.21 -7.16
N TYR A 986 -4.60 -22.96 -8.03
CA TYR A 986 -5.85 -22.26 -7.73
C TYR A 986 -7.08 -23.07 -8.12
N GLY A 987 -8.17 -22.84 -7.38
CA GLY A 987 -9.53 -23.26 -7.71
C GLY A 987 -10.42 -22.05 -8.06
N HIS A 988 -11.71 -22.13 -7.72
CA HIS A 988 -12.80 -21.16 -7.75
C HIS A 988 -13.17 -20.58 -9.13
N SER A 989 -12.17 -20.44 -10.00
CA SER A 989 -12.27 -19.86 -11.32
C SER A 989 -12.69 -20.91 -12.34
N ARG A 990 -13.93 -21.40 -12.23
CA ARG A 990 -14.66 -22.39 -13.07
C ARG A 990 -14.19 -22.57 -14.53
N GLY A 991 -13.00 -23.15 -14.68
CA GLY A 991 -12.23 -23.29 -15.92
C GLY A 991 -10.76 -23.64 -15.66
N PHE A 992 -10.09 -24.31 -16.61
CA PHE A 992 -8.66 -24.61 -16.52
C PHE A 992 -7.81 -23.52 -17.18
N ALA A 993 -6.74 -23.11 -16.51
CA ALA A 993 -5.73 -22.25 -17.10
C ALA A 993 -4.32 -22.59 -16.60
N ASP A 994 -3.36 -22.52 -17.52
CA ASP A 994 -1.93 -22.47 -17.20
C ASP A 994 -1.41 -21.09 -17.62
N GLN A 995 -0.84 -20.35 -16.67
CA GLN A 995 -0.36 -19.00 -16.89
C GLN A 995 0.89 -18.73 -16.08
N THR A 996 1.77 -17.89 -16.60
CA THR A 996 2.92 -17.37 -15.85
C THR A 996 2.74 -15.86 -15.74
N LEU A 997 2.48 -15.38 -14.52
CA LEU A 997 2.13 -13.98 -14.27
C LEU A 997 3.18 -13.27 -13.44
N ASP A 998 3.40 -11.99 -13.71
CA ASP A 998 4.10 -11.09 -12.81
C ASP A 998 3.17 -10.62 -11.66
N PRO A 999 3.70 -9.92 -10.64
CA PRO A 999 2.88 -9.42 -9.54
C PRO A 999 1.80 -8.41 -9.92
N THR A 1000 1.79 -7.89 -11.15
CA THR A 1000 0.73 -7.00 -11.64
C THR A 1000 -0.39 -7.75 -12.35
N GLY A 1001 -0.28 -9.08 -12.44
CA GLY A 1001 -1.23 -9.95 -13.14
C GLY A 1001 -1.00 -9.99 -14.65
N GLN A 1002 0.15 -9.51 -15.13
CA GLN A 1002 0.45 -9.50 -16.56
C GLN A 1002 1.19 -10.79 -16.96
N PRO A 1003 0.84 -11.42 -18.10
CA PRO A 1003 1.56 -12.57 -18.62
C PRO A 1003 3.04 -12.24 -18.90
N THR A 1004 3.94 -13.07 -18.39
CA THR A 1004 5.39 -12.97 -18.62
C THR A 1004 6.03 -14.37 -18.52
N ASP A 1005 7.35 -14.47 -18.60
CA ASP A 1005 8.09 -15.71 -18.36
C ASP A 1005 8.82 -15.69 -17.00
N THR A 1006 9.28 -16.86 -16.55
CA THR A 1006 10.02 -16.99 -15.29
C THR A 1006 11.39 -16.30 -15.29
N ALA A 1007 11.99 -16.07 -16.45
CA ALA A 1007 13.26 -15.36 -16.57
C ALA A 1007 13.10 -13.85 -16.31
N HIS A 1008 11.91 -13.31 -16.57
CA HIS A 1008 11.51 -11.93 -16.28
C HIS A 1008 10.69 -11.81 -14.98
N GLY A 1009 10.73 -12.84 -14.13
CA GLY A 1009 10.13 -12.82 -12.79
C GLY A 1009 8.69 -13.31 -12.73
N GLY A 1010 8.11 -13.86 -13.79
CA GLY A 1010 6.80 -14.49 -13.71
C GLY A 1010 6.78 -15.71 -12.79
N ILE A 1011 5.64 -15.98 -12.18
CA ILE A 1011 5.39 -17.18 -11.36
C ILE A 1011 4.38 -18.06 -12.09
N PRO A 1012 4.68 -19.35 -12.34
CA PRO A 1012 3.71 -20.27 -12.92
C PRO A 1012 2.53 -20.51 -11.99
N GLN A 1013 1.33 -20.47 -12.54
CA GLN A 1013 0.06 -20.61 -11.84
C GLN A 1013 -0.84 -21.55 -12.63
N LEU A 1014 -1.38 -22.55 -11.94
CA LEU A 1014 -2.31 -23.53 -12.50
C LEU A 1014 -3.67 -23.33 -11.85
N THR A 1015 -4.66 -22.89 -12.62
CA THR A 1015 -6.06 -22.90 -12.21
C THR A 1015 -6.67 -24.22 -12.68
N ILE A 1016 -7.23 -24.98 -11.75
CA ILE A 1016 -7.77 -26.32 -12.01
C ILE A 1016 -9.30 -26.25 -11.85
N ALA A 1017 -10.02 -26.83 -12.81
CA ALA A 1017 -11.43 -26.54 -13.00
C ALA A 1017 -12.41 -27.54 -12.35
N ASP A 1018 -13.69 -27.22 -12.60
CA ASP A 1018 -14.91 -27.75 -12.05
C ASP A 1018 -15.06 -29.27 -12.08
N LEU A 1019 -15.37 -29.81 -10.92
CA LEU A 1019 -15.80 -31.19 -10.72
C LEU A 1019 -17.31 -31.34 -10.91
N GLY A 1020 -17.93 -30.55 -11.80
CA GLY A 1020 -19.32 -30.74 -12.24
C GLY A 1020 -20.20 -29.50 -12.23
N MET A 1021 -19.70 -28.33 -11.84
CA MET A 1021 -20.45 -27.07 -11.95
C MET A 1021 -20.31 -26.43 -13.33
N PRO A 1022 -21.35 -25.75 -13.85
CA PRO A 1022 -21.27 -25.08 -15.14
C PRO A 1022 -20.06 -24.14 -15.23
N PRO A 1023 -19.08 -24.42 -16.10
CA PRO A 1023 -17.95 -23.52 -16.30
C PRO A 1023 -18.45 -22.24 -16.93
N TYR A 1024 -17.93 -21.10 -16.49
CA TYR A 1024 -18.15 -19.83 -17.20
C TYR A 1024 -17.03 -19.56 -18.23
N ALA A 1025 -15.89 -20.26 -18.13
CA ALA A 1025 -14.88 -20.24 -19.16
C ALA A 1025 -15.43 -20.88 -20.46
N PRO A 1026 -15.08 -20.34 -21.64
CA PRO A 1026 -15.39 -21.02 -22.90
C PRO A 1026 -14.76 -22.43 -22.97
N PRO A 1027 -15.42 -23.44 -23.58
CA PRO A 1027 -14.86 -24.81 -23.65
C PRO A 1027 -13.50 -24.93 -24.35
N ASP A 1028 -13.23 -24.07 -25.34
CA ASP A 1028 -11.94 -23.95 -26.02
C ASP A 1028 -10.89 -23.16 -25.21
N GLN A 1029 -11.27 -22.67 -24.02
CA GLN A 1029 -10.43 -21.92 -23.09
C GLN A 1029 -10.35 -22.56 -21.70
N GLY A 1030 -10.58 -23.87 -21.61
CA GLY A 1030 -10.50 -24.60 -20.33
C GLY A 1030 -11.84 -24.83 -19.62
N GLY A 1031 -12.95 -24.35 -20.18
CA GLY A 1031 -14.29 -24.51 -19.61
C GLY A 1031 -14.90 -25.89 -19.81
N PHE A 1032 -14.43 -26.88 -19.07
CA PHE A 1032 -14.97 -28.24 -19.09
C PHE A 1032 -14.65 -28.98 -17.79
N TYR A 1033 -15.45 -30.00 -17.47
CA TYR A 1033 -15.20 -30.82 -16.29
C TYR A 1033 -13.88 -31.56 -16.40
N ASN A 1034 -12.98 -31.34 -15.45
CA ASN A 1034 -11.67 -31.97 -15.45
C ASN A 1034 -11.12 -32.22 -14.05
N PHE A 1035 -10.02 -32.96 -14.02
CA PHE A 1035 -9.12 -33.02 -12.88
C PHE A 1035 -7.68 -32.98 -13.40
N ALA A 1036 -6.79 -32.40 -12.62
CA ALA A 1036 -5.37 -32.37 -12.96
C ALA A 1036 -4.63 -33.54 -12.31
N LEU A 1037 -3.65 -34.08 -13.03
CA LEU A 1037 -2.64 -34.97 -12.48
C LEU A 1037 -1.34 -34.19 -12.35
N LEU A 1038 -0.91 -33.90 -11.12
CA LEU A 1038 0.31 -33.17 -10.80
C LEU A 1038 1.38 -34.16 -10.35
N HIS A 1039 2.30 -34.52 -11.24
CA HIS A 1039 3.41 -35.42 -10.98
C HIS A 1039 4.66 -34.66 -10.55
N VAL A 1040 5.13 -34.94 -9.32
CA VAL A 1040 6.36 -34.39 -8.77
C VAL A 1040 7.47 -35.43 -8.89
N THR A 1041 8.47 -35.14 -9.71
CA THR A 1041 9.62 -36.02 -9.92
C THR A 1041 10.58 -35.99 -8.73
N GLY A 1042 11.44 -37.01 -8.62
CA GLY A 1042 12.44 -37.07 -7.54
C GLY A 1042 13.46 -35.93 -7.52
N ASP A 1043 13.66 -35.23 -8.63
CA ASP A 1043 14.53 -34.06 -8.75
C ASP A 1043 13.82 -32.73 -8.51
N GLY A 1044 12.52 -32.76 -8.16
CA GLY A 1044 11.71 -31.59 -7.85
C GLY A 1044 11.14 -30.87 -9.08
N SER A 1045 11.11 -31.51 -10.26
CA SER A 1045 10.39 -31.00 -11.42
C SER A 1045 8.89 -31.35 -11.32
N PHE A 1046 8.06 -30.51 -11.93
CA PHE A 1046 6.63 -30.72 -12.07
C PHE A 1046 6.31 -31.19 -13.48
N GLN A 1047 5.50 -32.23 -13.59
CA GLN A 1047 4.87 -32.66 -14.83
C GLN A 1047 3.37 -32.71 -14.59
N PHE A 1048 2.57 -32.25 -15.54
CA PHE A 1048 1.13 -32.26 -15.35
C PHE A 1048 0.35 -32.59 -16.62
N SER A 1049 -0.86 -33.11 -16.43
CA SER A 1049 -1.88 -33.32 -17.45
C SER A 1049 -3.23 -32.89 -16.90
N VAL A 1050 -4.15 -32.53 -17.78
CA VAL A 1050 -5.51 -32.07 -17.47
C VAL A 1050 -6.47 -33.05 -18.12
N GLU A 1051 -7.02 -33.96 -17.31
CA GLU A 1051 -7.86 -35.04 -17.81
C GLU A 1051 -9.32 -34.57 -17.87
N PRO A 1052 -9.91 -34.38 -19.08
CA PRO A 1052 -11.33 -34.09 -19.17
C PRO A 1052 -12.17 -35.31 -18.78
N VAL A 1053 -13.31 -35.09 -18.12
CA VAL A 1053 -14.20 -36.15 -17.67
C VAL A 1053 -15.30 -36.40 -18.71
N LEU A 1054 -15.02 -37.32 -19.64
CA LEU A 1054 -15.81 -37.55 -20.85
C LEU A 1054 -16.66 -38.81 -20.79
N ALA A 1055 -17.83 -38.75 -21.42
CA ALA A 1055 -18.67 -39.90 -21.74
C ALA A 1055 -18.37 -40.48 -23.13
N SER A 1056 -18.05 -39.64 -24.12
CA SER A 1056 -17.75 -40.07 -25.50
C SER A 1056 -16.92 -39.05 -26.27
N ILE A 1057 -16.22 -39.51 -27.32
CA ILE A 1057 -15.52 -38.65 -28.31
C ILE A 1057 -15.98 -38.99 -29.72
N GLY A 1058 -16.37 -37.96 -30.49
CA GLY A 1058 -16.58 -38.03 -31.93
C GLY A 1058 -15.39 -37.44 -32.69
N VAL A 1059 -14.96 -38.11 -33.77
CA VAL A 1059 -13.86 -37.66 -34.64
C VAL A 1059 -14.41 -37.33 -36.04
N SER A 1060 -14.03 -36.17 -36.56
CA SER A 1060 -14.39 -35.70 -37.90
C SER A 1060 -13.15 -35.65 -38.79
N ALA A 1061 -13.26 -36.28 -39.97
CA ALA A 1061 -12.32 -36.18 -41.07
C ALA A 1061 -13.02 -35.52 -42.26
N PRO A 1062 -12.83 -34.20 -42.50
CA PRO A 1062 -13.39 -33.48 -43.64
C PRO A 1062 -13.20 -34.16 -45.01
N LYS A 1063 -12.11 -34.89 -45.21
CA LYS A 1063 -11.74 -35.65 -46.40
C LYS A 1063 -11.36 -37.08 -46.01
N PRO A 1064 -12.32 -38.01 -45.90
CA PRO A 1064 -12.03 -39.39 -45.54
C PRO A 1064 -11.17 -40.14 -46.59
N THR A 1065 -10.99 -39.56 -47.78
CA THR A 1065 -10.08 -40.06 -48.82
C THR A 1065 -9.06 -38.98 -49.21
N LEU A 1066 -7.77 -39.34 -49.18
CA LEU A 1066 -6.63 -38.45 -49.42
C LEU A 1066 -5.72 -39.02 -50.52
N ALA A 1067 -5.07 -38.16 -51.30
CA ALA A 1067 -3.99 -38.58 -52.18
C ALA A 1067 -2.68 -38.75 -51.39
N VAL A 1068 -1.76 -39.60 -51.88
CA VAL A 1068 -0.40 -39.68 -51.33
C VAL A 1068 0.26 -38.28 -51.35
N GLY A 1069 0.74 -37.82 -50.19
CA GLY A 1069 1.33 -36.50 -50.00
C GLY A 1069 0.37 -35.43 -49.47
N ASP A 1070 -0.94 -35.71 -49.43
CA ASP A 1070 -1.92 -34.77 -48.85
C ASP A 1070 -1.77 -34.64 -47.33
N THR A 1071 -2.13 -33.47 -46.82
CA THR A 1071 -2.29 -33.23 -45.38
C THR A 1071 -3.72 -32.82 -45.05
N GLU A 1072 -4.21 -33.24 -43.89
CA GLU A 1072 -5.56 -32.91 -43.41
C GLU A 1072 -5.54 -32.56 -41.92
N GLN A 1073 -6.33 -31.58 -41.53
CA GLN A 1073 -6.55 -31.25 -40.13
C GLN A 1073 -7.78 -32.01 -39.62
N LEU A 1074 -7.56 -32.99 -38.72
CA LEU A 1074 -8.65 -33.68 -38.05
C LEU A 1074 -9.19 -32.81 -36.92
N ALA A 1075 -10.48 -32.99 -36.61
CA ALA A 1075 -11.12 -32.35 -35.47
C ALA A 1075 -11.84 -33.41 -34.63
N ALA A 1076 -11.89 -33.22 -33.32
CA ALA A 1076 -12.61 -34.08 -32.41
C ALA A 1076 -13.42 -33.27 -31.40
N SER A 1077 -14.57 -33.81 -31.02
CA SER A 1077 -15.47 -33.21 -30.02
C SER A 1077 -15.82 -34.25 -28.97
N GLY A 1078 -15.69 -33.86 -27.71
CA GLY A 1078 -16.04 -34.66 -26.55
C GLY A 1078 -17.41 -34.27 -26.00
N THR A 1079 -18.12 -35.25 -25.45
CA THR A 1079 -19.28 -35.02 -24.60
C THR A 1079 -18.89 -35.39 -23.17
N ALA A 1080 -19.01 -34.45 -22.24
CA ALA A 1080 -18.70 -34.64 -20.83
C ALA A 1080 -19.69 -35.61 -20.16
N VAL A 1081 -19.34 -36.09 -18.96
CA VAL A 1081 -20.30 -36.79 -18.10
C VAL A 1081 -21.35 -35.77 -17.61
N GLY A 1082 -22.64 -36.11 -17.70
CA GLY A 1082 -23.75 -35.26 -17.25
C GLY A 1082 -24.39 -35.75 -15.94
N GLY A 1083 -25.45 -35.05 -15.51
CA GLY A 1083 -26.28 -35.45 -14.38
C GLY A 1083 -27.74 -35.04 -14.56
N ASP A 1084 -28.57 -35.34 -13.56
CA ASP A 1084 -30.01 -35.09 -13.63
C ASP A 1084 -30.33 -33.58 -13.52
N ASN A 1085 -29.38 -32.79 -12.98
CA ASN A 1085 -29.51 -31.36 -12.74
C ASN A 1085 -29.05 -30.48 -13.93
N GLN A 1086 -28.30 -31.02 -14.90
CA GLN A 1086 -27.80 -30.25 -16.05
C GLN A 1086 -27.41 -31.12 -17.25
N PRO A 1087 -27.56 -30.61 -18.49
CA PRO A 1087 -27.16 -31.34 -19.70
C PRO A 1087 -25.63 -31.53 -19.78
N PRO A 1088 -25.15 -32.61 -20.44
CA PRO A 1088 -23.73 -32.81 -20.70
C PRO A 1088 -23.09 -31.66 -21.50
N LEU A 1089 -21.90 -31.22 -21.08
CA LEU A 1089 -21.10 -30.25 -21.81
C LEU A 1089 -20.52 -30.86 -23.09
N VAL A 1090 -20.35 -30.04 -24.11
CA VAL A 1090 -19.66 -30.40 -25.36
C VAL A 1090 -18.43 -29.51 -25.51
N LEU A 1091 -17.28 -30.12 -25.74
CA LEU A 1091 -15.99 -29.44 -25.81
C LEU A 1091 -15.20 -29.91 -27.03
N PRO A 1092 -14.30 -29.07 -27.60
CA PRO A 1092 -13.28 -29.56 -28.52
C PRO A 1092 -12.28 -30.45 -27.76
N ILE A 1093 -11.82 -31.53 -28.40
CA ILE A 1093 -10.69 -32.32 -27.89
C ILE A 1093 -9.42 -31.73 -28.51
N ALA A 1094 -8.93 -30.68 -27.87
CA ALA A 1094 -7.72 -29.93 -28.19
C ALA A 1094 -7.22 -29.24 -26.91
N ASP A 1095 -6.00 -28.69 -26.91
CA ASP A 1095 -5.47 -27.91 -25.78
C ASP A 1095 -6.51 -26.88 -25.31
N PRO A 1096 -6.76 -26.77 -23.99
CA PRO A 1096 -5.99 -27.37 -22.90
C PRO A 1096 -6.46 -28.77 -22.45
N ALA A 1097 -7.46 -29.38 -23.09
CA ALA A 1097 -7.90 -30.73 -22.74
C ALA A 1097 -6.82 -31.74 -23.19
N SER A 1098 -6.24 -32.50 -22.24
CA SER A 1098 -5.15 -33.41 -22.57
C SER A 1098 -5.59 -34.50 -23.54
N HIS A 1099 -4.86 -34.67 -24.64
CA HIS A 1099 -5.27 -35.58 -25.71
C HIS A 1099 -4.10 -36.11 -26.56
N VAL A 1100 -4.25 -37.32 -27.08
CA VAL A 1100 -3.21 -37.97 -27.89
C VAL A 1100 -3.81 -38.53 -29.16
N TRP A 1101 -3.39 -37.98 -30.30
CA TRP A 1101 -3.68 -38.55 -31.62
C TRP A 1101 -2.72 -39.71 -31.95
N SER A 1102 -3.25 -40.75 -32.58
CA SER A 1102 -2.51 -41.94 -33.00
C SER A 1102 -3.06 -42.50 -34.31
N SER A 1103 -2.20 -43.20 -35.06
CA SER A 1103 -2.58 -43.91 -36.28
C SER A 1103 -2.26 -45.39 -36.13
N SER A 1104 -3.19 -46.25 -36.53
CA SER A 1104 -3.01 -47.71 -36.56
C SER A 1104 -1.96 -48.18 -37.59
N ASP A 1105 -1.68 -47.39 -38.64
CA ASP A 1105 -0.56 -47.60 -39.55
C ASP A 1105 0.05 -46.27 -40.00
N SER A 1106 1.09 -45.82 -39.30
CA SER A 1106 1.80 -44.57 -39.60
C SER A 1106 2.51 -44.56 -40.96
N ARG A 1107 2.67 -45.72 -41.60
CA ARG A 1107 3.21 -45.82 -42.96
C ARG A 1107 2.16 -45.50 -44.01
N VAL A 1108 0.87 -45.65 -43.71
CA VAL A 1108 -0.24 -45.24 -44.61
C VAL A 1108 -0.55 -43.78 -44.38
N ALA A 1109 -0.80 -43.40 -43.12
CA ALA A 1109 -1.02 -42.02 -42.71
C ALA A 1109 -0.48 -41.79 -41.30
N SER A 1110 0.39 -40.80 -41.13
CA SER A 1110 0.85 -40.35 -39.82
C SER A 1110 0.01 -39.18 -39.32
N VAL A 1111 -0.25 -39.11 -38.02
CA VAL A 1111 -0.92 -37.96 -37.40
C VAL A 1111 0.00 -37.35 -36.36
N ASP A 1112 0.07 -36.02 -36.32
CA ASP A 1112 0.74 -35.30 -35.25
C ASP A 1112 -0.04 -35.49 -33.94
N ALA A 1113 0.65 -35.99 -32.92
CA ALA A 1113 0.03 -36.45 -31.68
C ALA A 1113 -0.69 -35.34 -30.90
N ARG A 1114 -0.31 -34.07 -31.10
CA ARG A 1114 -0.86 -32.90 -30.38
C ARG A 1114 -1.82 -32.08 -31.22
N THR A 1115 -1.54 -31.90 -32.51
CA THR A 1115 -2.36 -31.04 -33.36
C THR A 1115 -3.44 -31.79 -34.10
N GLY A 1116 -3.36 -33.13 -34.22
CA GLY A 1116 -4.27 -33.89 -35.07
C GLY A 1116 -4.03 -33.69 -36.57
N LYS A 1117 -2.93 -33.03 -36.95
CA LYS A 1117 -2.56 -32.86 -38.36
C LYS A 1117 -2.09 -34.17 -38.96
N LEU A 1118 -2.87 -34.69 -39.89
CA LEU A 1118 -2.60 -35.92 -40.62
C LEU A 1118 -1.78 -35.67 -41.89
N THR A 1119 -0.88 -36.59 -42.23
CA THR A 1119 -0.10 -36.63 -43.47
C THR A 1119 -0.22 -38.02 -44.10
N ALA A 1120 -0.66 -38.08 -45.35
CA ALA A 1120 -0.82 -39.30 -46.12
C ALA A 1120 0.49 -39.70 -46.83
N HIS A 1121 0.90 -40.96 -46.70
CA HIS A 1121 2.21 -41.46 -47.17
C HIS A 1121 2.12 -42.54 -48.25
N HIS A 1122 1.26 -43.54 -48.06
CA HIS A 1122 1.14 -44.68 -48.95
C HIS A 1122 -0.32 -45.08 -49.12
N SER A 1123 -0.65 -45.63 -50.29
CA SER A 1123 -2.00 -46.11 -50.53
C SER A 1123 -2.38 -47.23 -49.56
N GLY A 1124 -3.60 -47.15 -49.04
CA GLY A 1124 -4.08 -48.05 -48.00
C GLY A 1124 -5.13 -47.39 -47.10
N THR A 1125 -5.46 -48.05 -46.00
CA THR A 1125 -6.42 -47.55 -45.02
C THR A 1125 -5.76 -47.52 -43.65
N ALA A 1126 -5.95 -46.42 -42.92
CA ALA A 1126 -5.53 -46.29 -41.53
C ALA A 1126 -6.71 -45.84 -40.66
N VAL A 1127 -6.87 -46.45 -39.50
CA VAL A 1127 -7.73 -45.93 -38.43
C VAL A 1127 -6.90 -44.92 -37.63
N VAL A 1128 -7.40 -43.69 -37.55
CA VAL A 1128 -6.81 -42.59 -36.79
C VAL A 1128 -7.69 -42.35 -35.58
N SER A 1129 -7.08 -42.32 -34.40
CA SER A 1129 -7.80 -42.22 -33.12
C SER A 1129 -7.24 -41.09 -32.27
N VAL A 1130 -8.10 -40.45 -31.50
CA VAL A 1130 -7.71 -39.53 -30.42
C VAL A 1130 -8.18 -40.12 -29.10
N THR A 1131 -7.29 -40.13 -28.10
CA THR A 1131 -7.63 -40.52 -26.73
C THR A 1131 -7.51 -39.33 -25.80
N SER A 1132 -8.53 -39.10 -24.98
CA SER A 1132 -8.57 -38.02 -24.01
C SER A 1132 -9.43 -38.46 -22.81
N GLY A 1133 -8.98 -38.20 -21.58
CA GLY A 1133 -9.70 -38.64 -20.37
C GLY A 1133 -9.92 -40.16 -20.25
N GLY A 1134 -9.14 -40.97 -20.97
CA GLY A 1134 -9.33 -42.43 -21.07
C GLY A 1134 -10.42 -42.89 -22.05
N ILE A 1135 -11.07 -41.96 -22.77
CA ILE A 1135 -12.03 -42.24 -23.83
C ILE A 1135 -11.31 -42.12 -25.18
N THR A 1136 -11.61 -43.04 -26.11
CA THR A 1136 -11.03 -43.03 -27.47
C THR A 1136 -12.13 -42.86 -28.51
N GLY A 1137 -11.97 -41.86 -29.38
CA GLY A 1137 -12.75 -41.71 -30.61
C GLY A 1137 -11.88 -42.02 -31.82
N SER A 1138 -12.47 -42.52 -32.91
CA SER A 1138 -11.72 -42.94 -34.10
C SER A 1138 -12.44 -42.66 -35.41
N VAL A 1139 -11.67 -42.44 -36.48
CA VAL A 1139 -12.15 -42.34 -37.86
C VAL A 1139 -11.25 -43.16 -38.79
N THR A 1140 -11.83 -43.73 -39.84
CA THR A 1140 -11.08 -44.44 -40.88
C THR A 1140 -10.75 -43.50 -42.03
N VAL A 1141 -9.47 -43.37 -42.37
CA VAL A 1141 -8.99 -42.62 -43.56
C VAL A 1141 -8.44 -43.57 -44.61
N THR A 1142 -8.71 -43.26 -45.88
CA THR A 1142 -8.20 -44.01 -47.04
C THR A 1142 -7.25 -43.13 -47.84
N VAL A 1143 -6.06 -43.64 -48.13
CA VAL A 1143 -5.07 -42.99 -48.99
C VAL A 1143 -5.06 -43.70 -50.34
N SER A 1144 -5.20 -42.94 -51.44
CA SER A 1144 -5.26 -43.46 -52.81
C SER A 1144 -4.16 -42.91 -53.71
#